data_AF-A0A1H8K8E7-F1
#
_entry.id   AF-A0A1H8K8E7-F1
#
_cell.length_a   1.000
_cell.length_b   1.000
_cell.length_c   1.000
_cell.angle_alpha   90.00
_cell.angle_beta   90.00
_cell.angle_gamma   90.00
#
_symmetry.space_group_name_H-M   'P 1'
#
loop_
_entity.id
_entity.type
_entity.pdbx_description
1 polymer ?
#
loop_
_entity_poly.entity_id
_entity_poly.type
_entity_poly.pdbx_seq_one_letter_code
_entity_poly.pdbx_strand_id
1 'polypeptide(L)'
;MEKFLLHNQLEKIIKNITTYKATTVGQQANISAADFEALLKQVKNKEFVITVVGAMKSGKSSFTNALLGNDLMPNENQACTLTSTDIVHQEHDHRITKSYESGKSEILESDNLSSVFHQDVRKSRMEVQKEFYTYKVNHPIYGLKKYPYLNNIGFTLVDTPGLNEMEGLGVKKETIEQVFSHAMRRTDVLLFVIDVQYYKAEENLQIIRKIKQLRPDLVENIIFILNKVDKLRNRDGGIEFLVDKVKDFLNAWDVKTHRLYPVSSRKALIGRLVEQGLPVSNLGDEINTILPTKNIEVGGQLVTVQVPLASAYPQMIEESGILDLEGQILEEAYLQVENQLFQSSQVRLSQLTNKLDTVLEKEINRNNAEIQDVKGNQSKLKKKLSSLEQLLAGEIRYRNEVEVIIRNIHSQAEAMRIEKPFSSKLTYAQQKKSTYQYSSSQEALQEGISTFDEWFYKNTEPKFQSILSHYQAMLEYQPKESNYFHAISQSVTGILKGMNTLITTASKQLPDIKFHKLIGQLDIRPQGLSNIPTVDWKYKEFSGKIRTDSKTTEWEESFLLFFTQKRSKTEYSYDCSWAFNQAEKIIHSTLDKYSKEWHLDTIQRRFIDIAKYVQEMVLKPLIQLHNKVEPLIKDTESEILKLEAQLAKRQAESVKMIDLKHDVGFRTDLATRRKSITLTPGKSNLDIMLTKIESGTTIYLEEGVYHLKQKLELAKSLSVIGLGKGLTTIKVGKGAGVNLKGNHGLVLERISFEASNTKYIIEMDCLETVVGDCQFVGTNSHQALYLKGETEGHIQQSSFSRFYKGITLQDGSMLTSNVNLFIHNSGYGLELSGRGEALLDENTFIGNDVGVTYGDYSKGVVQKSTFTNNVKGIMVSGNSHPSLVNNDFNQHNMFGISVNLNAKATIAKNRFFENQIGVTCSDHSHVNISQNQLLNQKGDGLCISGKAFVRVTDNQFRQNDCGIVLSAKANAKLYRNRIVENRWSGIECRQNSMVTLYRNQIELNQSIGLVSVGNSQVNLRENEFTSNGDGIQLAGQTTFTLIGNKCDKNKGNGITVQGEAKGRISQNTCNRNQQGFALSGKCRVLMLENQSNENVENGIICLEKASGKILKNTCNGNGGFSLFMKKPLLIHHQKNIGKGALERPSSLPYWVNKCIKILSNFAAFIKKKEIMHNEY
;
A
#
# COMPACT_ATOMS: atom_id res chain seq x y z
N MET A 1 -17.53 -5.38 27.75
CA MET A 1 -16.26 -5.86 27.15
C MET A 1 -16.44 -7.17 26.39
N GLU A 2 -16.97 -8.23 27.01
CA GLU A 2 -17.15 -9.55 26.35
C GLU A 2 -18.05 -9.50 25.11
N LYS A 3 -19.14 -8.73 25.17
CA LYS A 3 -19.99 -8.44 24.01
C LYS A 3 -19.27 -7.67 22.91
N PHE A 4 -18.43 -6.69 23.27
CA PHE A 4 -17.62 -5.92 22.32
C PHE A 4 -16.61 -6.82 21.62
N LEU A 5 -15.99 -7.73 22.37
CA LEU A 5 -15.12 -8.74 21.80
C LEU A 5 -15.88 -9.67 20.85
N LEU A 6 -16.99 -10.28 21.28
CA LEU A 6 -17.83 -11.15 20.43
C LEU A 6 -18.27 -10.44 19.15
N HIS A 7 -18.71 -9.18 19.26
CA HIS A 7 -19.10 -8.36 18.13
C HIS A 7 -17.96 -8.12 17.14
N ASN A 8 -16.81 -7.66 17.63
CA ASN A 8 -15.63 -7.41 16.78
C ASN A 8 -15.15 -8.70 16.12
N GLN A 9 -15.14 -9.82 16.86
CA GLN A 9 -14.76 -11.11 16.31
C GLN A 9 -15.73 -11.55 15.21
N LEU A 10 -17.05 -11.38 15.38
CA LEU A 10 -18.04 -11.66 14.35
C LEU A 10 -17.86 -10.77 13.10
N GLU A 11 -17.64 -9.46 13.27
CA GLU A 11 -17.38 -8.56 12.13
C GLU A 11 -16.13 -8.95 11.35
N LYS A 12 -15.05 -9.31 12.04
CA LYS A 12 -13.81 -9.78 11.42
C LYS A 12 -14.00 -11.13 10.71
N ILE A 13 -14.71 -12.08 11.32
CA ILE A 13 -15.09 -13.35 10.67
C ILE A 13 -15.88 -13.08 9.38
N ILE A 14 -16.90 -12.21 9.42
CA ILE A 14 -17.71 -11.85 8.24
C ILE A 14 -16.84 -11.23 7.16
N LYS A 15 -15.99 -10.26 7.52
CA LYS A 15 -15.09 -9.58 6.59
C LYS A 15 -14.14 -10.58 5.93
N ASN A 16 -13.55 -11.49 6.69
CA ASN A 16 -12.59 -12.47 6.18
C ASN A 16 -13.26 -13.51 5.27
N ILE A 17 -14.45 -14.01 5.64
CA ILE A 17 -15.27 -14.88 4.78
C ILE A 17 -15.67 -14.14 3.49
N THR A 18 -16.05 -12.87 3.58
CA THR A 18 -16.48 -12.05 2.43
C THR A 18 -15.32 -11.75 1.48
N THR A 19 -14.15 -11.43 2.01
CA THR A 19 -12.92 -11.23 1.24
C THR A 19 -12.55 -12.50 0.48
N TYR A 20 -12.76 -13.66 1.10
CA TYR A 20 -12.53 -14.95 0.47
C TYR A 20 -13.57 -15.32 -0.62
N LYS A 21 -14.83 -14.87 -0.46
CA LYS A 21 -15.91 -15.04 -1.46
C LYS A 21 -15.66 -14.35 -2.80
N ALA A 22 -14.65 -13.50 -2.94
CA ALA A 22 -14.29 -12.90 -4.21
C ALA A 22 -13.64 -13.88 -5.21
N THR A 23 -13.24 -15.11 -4.82
CA THR A 23 -12.53 -15.99 -5.78
C THR A 23 -12.92 -17.47 -5.93
N THR A 24 -13.55 -18.23 -5.00
CA THR A 24 -13.76 -19.68 -5.33
C THR A 24 -14.78 -20.52 -4.53
N VAL A 25 -15.51 -20.02 -3.53
CA VAL A 25 -16.39 -20.87 -2.68
C VAL A 25 -17.87 -20.49 -2.76
N GLY A 26 -18.31 -20.09 -3.95
CA GLY A 26 -19.67 -19.58 -4.18
C GLY A 26 -20.75 -20.63 -4.46
N GLN A 27 -20.42 -21.90 -4.77
CA GLN A 27 -21.41 -22.80 -5.39
C GLN A 27 -21.73 -24.10 -4.63
N GLN A 28 -21.06 -24.45 -3.52
CA GLN A 28 -21.35 -25.73 -2.83
C GLN A 28 -21.45 -25.69 -1.29
N ALA A 29 -21.17 -24.56 -0.63
CA ALA A 29 -21.28 -24.47 0.83
C ALA A 29 -22.61 -23.83 1.24
N ASN A 30 -23.49 -24.60 1.88
CA ASN A 30 -24.73 -24.13 2.52
C ASN A 30 -24.49 -23.21 3.75
N ILE A 31 -23.37 -22.47 3.80
CA ILE A 31 -23.03 -21.48 4.83
C ILE A 31 -22.41 -20.28 4.15
N SER A 32 -22.98 -19.11 4.40
CA SER A 32 -22.62 -17.85 3.77
C SER A 32 -22.24 -16.80 4.81
N ALA A 33 -21.56 -15.73 4.40
CA ALA A 33 -21.40 -14.53 5.23
C ALA A 33 -22.74 -14.07 5.84
N ALA A 34 -23.87 -14.30 5.15
CA ALA A 34 -25.21 -13.95 5.63
C ALA A 34 -25.61 -14.68 6.92
N ASP A 35 -25.12 -15.91 7.17
CA ASP A 35 -25.41 -16.63 8.42
C ASP A 35 -24.69 -16.00 9.62
N PHE A 36 -23.45 -15.56 9.41
CA PHE A 36 -22.68 -14.81 10.40
C PHE A 36 -23.20 -13.38 10.54
N GLU A 37 -23.65 -12.73 9.46
CA GLU A 37 -24.30 -11.42 9.49
C GLU A 37 -25.63 -11.45 10.23
N ALA A 38 -26.42 -12.52 10.10
CA ALA A 38 -27.64 -12.73 10.86
C ALA A 38 -27.34 -12.85 12.37
N LEU A 39 -26.28 -13.58 12.73
CA LEU A 39 -25.81 -13.66 14.11
C LEU A 39 -25.26 -12.31 14.60
N LEU A 40 -24.50 -11.58 13.79
CA LEU A 40 -24.03 -10.24 14.12
C LEU A 40 -25.19 -9.27 14.31
N LYS A 41 -26.24 -9.36 13.46
CA LYS A 41 -27.47 -8.58 13.59
C LYS A 41 -28.20 -8.93 14.88
N GLN A 42 -28.21 -10.19 15.30
CA GLN A 42 -28.76 -10.61 16.60
C GLN A 42 -27.92 -10.05 17.77
N VAL A 43 -26.59 -10.03 17.66
CA VAL A 43 -25.69 -9.41 18.65
C VAL A 43 -25.82 -7.87 18.67
N LYS A 44 -26.11 -7.24 17.53
CA LYS A 44 -26.33 -5.80 17.36
C LYS A 44 -27.71 -5.37 17.87
N ASN A 45 -28.77 -6.07 17.46
CA ASN A 45 -30.15 -5.75 17.80
C ASN A 45 -30.51 -6.36 19.16
N LYS A 46 -30.18 -5.61 20.22
CA LYS A 46 -30.70 -5.83 21.57
C LYS A 46 -32.07 -5.17 21.67
N GLU A 47 -33.16 -5.90 21.40
CA GLU A 47 -34.47 -5.51 21.92
C GLU A 47 -34.87 -6.53 22.97
N PHE A 48 -34.87 -6.13 24.23
CA PHE A 48 -35.55 -6.86 25.30
C PHE A 48 -36.97 -6.31 25.40
N VAL A 49 -37.95 -7.17 25.21
CA VAL A 49 -39.35 -6.77 25.04
C VAL A 49 -40.16 -7.22 26.26
N ILE A 50 -40.59 -6.25 27.05
CA ILE A 50 -41.58 -6.47 28.10
C ILE A 50 -42.96 -6.13 27.56
N THR A 51 -43.92 -7.02 27.72
CA THR A 51 -45.28 -6.77 27.24
C THR A 51 -46.28 -6.68 28.39
N VAL A 52 -47.06 -5.61 28.41
CA VAL A 52 -48.13 -5.36 29.39
C VAL A 52 -49.44 -5.91 28.84
N VAL A 53 -50.04 -6.85 29.57
CA VAL A 53 -51.26 -7.57 29.20
C VAL A 53 -52.25 -7.57 30.37
N GLY A 54 -53.54 -7.73 30.10
CA GLY A 54 -54.59 -7.74 31.11
C GLY A 54 -55.97 -7.43 30.52
N ALA A 55 -57.04 -7.71 31.27
CA ALA A 55 -58.40 -7.47 30.82
C ALA A 55 -58.71 -5.98 30.57
N MET A 56 -59.83 -5.70 29.90
CA MET A 56 -60.30 -4.33 29.69
C MET A 56 -60.52 -3.64 31.05
N LYS A 57 -60.14 -2.36 31.15
CA LYS A 57 -60.24 -1.57 32.39
C LYS A 57 -59.40 -2.07 33.56
N SER A 58 -58.47 -3.02 33.39
CA SER A 58 -57.53 -3.43 34.47
C SER A 58 -56.51 -2.35 34.85
N GLY A 59 -56.42 -1.29 34.03
CA GLY A 59 -55.52 -0.15 34.25
C GLY A 59 -54.14 -0.33 33.60
N LYS A 60 -54.01 -1.12 32.53
CA LYS A 60 -52.77 -1.31 31.74
C LYS A 60 -52.13 0.01 31.32
N SER A 61 -52.86 0.83 30.56
CA SER A 61 -52.31 2.10 30.05
C SER A 61 -52.05 3.10 31.18
N SER A 62 -52.84 3.07 32.26
CA SER A 62 -52.57 3.85 33.48
C SER A 62 -51.28 3.41 34.18
N PHE A 63 -51.01 2.09 34.21
CA PHE A 63 -49.79 1.50 34.74
C PHE A 63 -48.58 1.81 33.86
N THR A 64 -48.74 1.74 32.53
CA THR A 64 -47.72 2.16 31.57
C THR A 64 -47.37 3.64 31.77
N ASN A 65 -48.35 4.55 31.92
CA ASN A 65 -48.08 5.96 32.24
C ASN A 65 -47.36 6.13 33.57
N ALA A 66 -47.72 5.33 34.59
CA ALA A 66 -47.03 5.34 35.86
C ALA A 66 -45.55 4.96 35.70
N LEU A 67 -45.23 3.89 34.94
CA LEU A 67 -43.85 3.47 34.63
C LEU A 67 -43.06 4.52 33.84
N LEU A 68 -43.72 5.26 32.94
CA LEU A 68 -43.10 6.36 32.20
C LEU A 68 -42.91 7.62 33.06
N GLY A 69 -43.71 7.78 34.11
CA GLY A 69 -43.82 9.01 34.88
C GLY A 69 -44.42 10.16 34.08
N ASN A 70 -45.16 9.87 33.01
CA ASN A 70 -45.74 10.86 32.11
C ASN A 70 -47.10 10.36 31.59
N ASP A 71 -48.05 11.25 31.36
CA ASP A 71 -49.39 10.90 30.87
C ASP A 71 -49.41 10.78 29.34
N LEU A 72 -48.61 9.84 28.82
CA LEU A 72 -48.38 9.65 27.39
C LEU A 72 -49.47 8.79 26.75
N MET A 73 -49.78 7.63 27.34
CA MET A 73 -50.76 6.67 26.83
C MET A 73 -52.21 7.16 27.08
N PRO A 74 -53.15 6.97 26.14
CA PRO A 74 -54.55 7.33 26.34
C PRO A 74 -55.20 6.53 27.49
N ASN A 75 -55.84 7.22 28.44
CA ASN A 75 -56.47 6.62 29.61
C ASN A 75 -57.94 7.06 29.76
N GLU A 76 -58.83 6.58 28.89
CA GLU A 76 -60.25 6.94 28.82
C GLU A 76 -61.17 5.77 29.21
N ASN A 77 -62.45 6.06 29.53
CA ASN A 77 -63.43 5.04 29.95
C ASN A 77 -63.90 4.09 28.81
N GLN A 78 -63.68 4.47 27.55
CA GLN A 78 -63.87 3.63 26.36
C GLN A 78 -62.57 2.87 26.04
N ALA A 79 -62.64 1.73 25.33
CA ALA A 79 -61.45 0.92 25.02
C ALA A 79 -60.33 1.78 24.37
N CYS A 80 -59.14 1.75 24.97
CA CYS A 80 -58.10 2.74 24.68
C CYS A 80 -57.19 2.39 23.49
N THR A 81 -57.00 1.11 23.17
CA THR A 81 -55.85 0.68 22.36
C THR A 81 -56.30 -0.36 21.34
N LEU A 82 -56.38 -0.03 20.05
CA LEU A 82 -56.73 -0.98 18.97
C LEU A 82 -55.50 -1.69 18.36
N THR A 83 -54.29 -1.22 18.70
CA THR A 83 -52.99 -1.65 18.12
C THR A 83 -51.90 -1.60 19.19
N SER A 84 -50.82 -2.37 19.06
CA SER A 84 -49.73 -2.30 20.04
C SER A 84 -48.94 -1.00 19.95
N THR A 85 -48.46 -0.52 21.11
CA THR A 85 -47.56 0.63 21.22
C THR A 85 -46.22 0.17 21.81
N ASP A 86 -45.15 0.29 21.03
CA ASP A 86 -43.78 -0.03 21.41
C ASP A 86 -43.11 1.23 21.98
N ILE A 87 -42.89 1.26 23.29
CA ILE A 87 -42.20 2.35 23.97
C ILE A 87 -40.73 1.96 24.18
N VAL A 88 -39.83 2.64 23.47
CA VAL A 88 -38.39 2.39 23.56
C VAL A 88 -37.76 3.29 24.61
N HIS A 89 -37.01 2.68 25.54
CA HIS A 89 -36.28 3.38 26.59
C HIS A 89 -35.12 4.21 26.04
N GLN A 90 -35.42 5.43 25.62
CA GLN A 90 -34.47 6.42 25.08
C GLN A 90 -34.89 7.81 25.50
N GLU A 91 -34.00 8.80 25.32
CA GLU A 91 -34.41 10.19 25.44
C GLU A 91 -35.56 10.50 24.46
N HIS A 92 -36.45 11.37 24.90
CA HIS A 92 -37.62 11.73 24.13
C HIS A 92 -37.23 12.55 22.90
N ASP A 93 -37.58 12.08 21.70
CA ASP A 93 -37.28 12.77 20.44
C ASP A 93 -38.46 13.59 19.88
N HIS A 94 -39.51 13.75 20.70
CA HIS A 94 -40.74 14.47 20.37
C HIS A 94 -41.51 13.91 19.17
N ARG A 95 -41.30 12.62 18.85
CA ARG A 95 -41.90 11.95 17.70
C ARG A 95 -42.57 10.63 18.08
N ILE A 96 -43.67 10.33 17.40
CA ILE A 96 -44.28 8.99 17.41
C ILE A 96 -44.33 8.50 15.97
N THR A 97 -43.75 7.34 15.73
CA THR A 97 -43.79 6.69 14.42
C THR A 97 -44.93 5.68 14.39
N LYS A 98 -45.83 5.82 13.43
CA LYS A 98 -46.90 4.86 13.13
C LYS A 98 -46.48 4.05 11.92
N SER A 99 -46.25 2.75 12.10
CA SER A 99 -45.74 1.85 11.06
C SER A 99 -46.80 0.84 10.64
N TYR A 100 -47.10 0.80 9.34
CA TYR A 100 -48.08 -0.12 8.74
C TYR A 100 -47.39 -1.39 8.21
N GLU A 101 -48.12 -2.50 8.12
CA GLU A 101 -47.59 -3.79 7.62
C GLU A 101 -47.02 -3.72 6.18
N SER A 102 -47.58 -2.85 5.33
CA SER A 102 -47.12 -2.55 3.97
C SER A 102 -45.74 -1.89 3.90
N GLY A 103 -45.15 -1.52 5.04
CA GLY A 103 -43.90 -0.77 5.13
C GLY A 103 -44.07 0.75 5.03
N LYS A 104 -45.31 1.24 4.89
CA LYS A 104 -45.61 2.68 5.00
C LYS A 104 -45.40 3.14 6.46
N SER A 105 -44.88 4.35 6.66
CA SER A 105 -44.78 4.97 7.99
C SER A 105 -45.28 6.41 7.98
N GLU A 106 -45.87 6.83 9.11
CA GLU A 106 -46.34 8.19 9.38
C GLU A 106 -45.70 8.68 10.68
N ILE A 107 -45.28 9.95 10.71
CA ILE A 107 -44.63 10.55 11.88
C ILE A 107 -45.58 11.60 12.46
N LEU A 108 -45.88 11.48 13.75
CA LEU A 108 -46.58 12.48 14.54
C LEU A 108 -45.54 13.27 15.34
N GLU A 109 -45.45 14.58 15.15
CA GLU A 109 -44.47 15.47 15.82
C GLU A 109 -45.21 16.68 16.42
N SER A 110 -44.97 16.97 17.70
CA SER A 110 -45.60 18.09 18.41
C SER A 110 -44.89 18.40 19.73
N ASP A 111 -44.94 19.67 20.15
CA ASP A 111 -44.53 20.12 21.49
C ASP A 111 -45.38 19.48 22.61
N ASN A 112 -46.64 19.13 22.31
CA ASN A 112 -47.53 18.40 23.22
C ASN A 112 -47.88 17.03 22.63
N LEU A 113 -46.89 16.12 22.66
CA LEU A 113 -46.94 14.82 21.99
C LEU A 113 -48.10 13.94 22.47
N SER A 114 -48.44 13.95 23.76
CA SER A 114 -49.55 13.17 24.31
C SER A 114 -50.89 13.59 23.69
N SER A 115 -51.12 14.90 23.52
CA SER A 115 -52.36 15.40 22.92
C SER A 115 -52.56 14.96 21.47
N VAL A 116 -51.51 15.03 20.65
CA VAL A 116 -51.55 14.61 19.24
C VAL A 116 -51.66 13.09 19.14
N PHE A 117 -50.96 12.36 20.00
CA PHE A 117 -51.07 10.90 20.06
C PHE A 117 -52.49 10.47 20.41
N HIS A 118 -53.10 11.07 21.43
CA HIS A 118 -54.46 10.76 21.84
C HIS A 118 -55.46 11.09 20.73
N GLN A 119 -55.27 12.19 20.00
CA GLN A 119 -56.11 12.54 18.85
C GLN A 119 -55.99 11.52 17.71
N ASP A 120 -54.78 11.09 17.34
CA ASP A 120 -54.59 10.09 16.28
C ASP A 120 -55.16 8.73 16.67
N VAL A 121 -54.94 8.30 17.91
CA VAL A 121 -55.53 7.06 18.44
C VAL A 121 -57.07 7.16 18.38
N ARG A 122 -57.69 8.27 18.84
CA ARG A 122 -59.15 8.47 18.74
C ARG A 122 -59.65 8.44 17.29
N LYS A 123 -58.94 9.07 16.35
CA LYS A 123 -59.29 9.06 14.93
C LYS A 123 -59.23 7.64 14.37
N SER A 124 -58.19 6.90 14.70
CA SER A 124 -58.01 5.51 14.25
C SER A 124 -59.09 4.55 14.74
N ARG A 125 -59.74 4.85 15.88
CA ARG A 125 -60.90 4.10 16.40
C ARG A 125 -62.18 4.28 15.59
N MET A 126 -62.35 5.42 14.93
CA MET A 126 -63.56 5.75 14.17
C MET A 126 -63.52 5.27 12.71
N GLU A 127 -62.32 4.94 12.20
CA GLU A 127 -62.11 4.50 10.82
C GLU A 127 -61.99 2.96 10.74
N VAL A 128 -62.62 2.35 9.73
CA VAL A 128 -62.45 0.91 9.43
C VAL A 128 -61.03 0.68 8.92
N GLN A 129 -60.19 0.07 9.76
CA GLN A 129 -58.79 -0.17 9.44
C GLN A 129 -58.65 -1.26 8.36
N LYS A 130 -57.94 -0.93 7.28
CA LYS A 130 -57.68 -1.85 6.15
C LYS A 130 -56.41 -2.69 6.33
N GLU A 131 -55.52 -2.29 7.24
CA GLU A 131 -54.19 -2.86 7.42
C GLU A 131 -53.74 -2.75 8.88
N PHE A 132 -52.90 -3.68 9.33
CA PHE A 132 -52.29 -3.69 10.66
C PHE A 132 -51.20 -2.60 10.79
N TYR A 133 -51.13 -1.93 11.93
CA TYR A 133 -50.07 -0.97 12.25
C TYR A 133 -49.68 -1.00 13.73
N THR A 134 -48.49 -0.48 14.03
CA THR A 134 -47.97 -0.31 15.39
C THR A 134 -47.48 1.12 15.61
N TYR A 135 -47.59 1.62 16.84
CA TYR A 135 -46.95 2.86 17.23
C TYR A 135 -45.60 2.58 17.87
N LYS A 136 -44.61 3.42 17.59
CA LYS A 136 -43.30 3.42 18.22
C LYS A 136 -43.00 4.79 18.77
N VAL A 137 -42.64 4.86 20.05
CA VAL A 137 -42.31 6.11 20.74
C VAL A 137 -41.01 5.95 21.54
N ASN A 138 -40.13 6.94 21.43
CA ASN A 138 -38.92 7.02 22.25
C ASN A 138 -39.27 7.80 23.53
N HIS A 139 -39.26 7.14 24.68
CA HIS A 139 -39.55 7.79 25.96
C HIS A 139 -38.77 7.11 27.09
N PRO A 140 -38.14 7.86 28.01
CA PRO A 140 -37.41 7.25 29.12
C PRO A 140 -38.40 6.60 30.09
N ILE A 141 -38.03 5.45 30.62
CA ILE A 141 -38.79 4.74 31.66
C ILE A 141 -38.27 5.25 32.98
N TYR A 142 -39.18 5.72 33.83
CA TYR A 142 -38.86 6.53 35.00
C TYR A 142 -37.87 5.83 35.94
N GLY A 143 -38.17 4.59 36.36
CA GLY A 143 -37.33 3.82 37.27
C GLY A 143 -35.97 3.40 36.71
N LEU A 144 -35.76 3.47 35.39
CA LEU A 144 -34.49 3.15 34.74
C LEU A 144 -33.59 4.37 34.53
N LYS A 145 -34.09 5.61 34.74
CA LYS A 145 -33.30 6.86 34.62
C LYS A 145 -32.05 6.87 35.51
N LYS A 146 -32.06 6.15 36.63
CA LYS A 146 -30.91 5.98 37.55
C LYS A 146 -29.75 5.17 36.93
N TYR A 147 -29.94 4.52 35.79
CA TYR A 147 -28.94 3.68 35.13
C TYR A 147 -28.57 4.22 33.73
N PRO A 148 -28.00 5.43 33.61
CA PRO A 148 -27.70 6.06 32.31
C PRO A 148 -26.70 5.24 31.47
N TYR A 149 -25.86 4.41 32.09
CA TYR A 149 -24.93 3.51 31.40
C TYR A 149 -25.61 2.34 30.69
N LEU A 150 -26.90 2.08 30.96
CA LEU A 150 -27.68 0.98 30.38
C LEU A 150 -28.52 1.38 29.16
N ASN A 151 -28.55 2.66 28.77
CA ASN A 151 -29.27 3.19 27.60
C ASN A 151 -28.85 2.55 26.24
N ASN A 152 -27.76 1.78 26.23
CA ASN A 152 -27.24 1.06 25.06
C ASN A 152 -27.89 -0.32 24.82
N ILE A 153 -28.82 -0.74 25.68
CA ILE A 153 -29.66 -1.93 25.49
C ILE A 153 -31.04 -1.43 25.08
N GLY A 154 -31.55 -1.86 23.92
CA GLY A 154 -32.90 -1.50 23.52
C GLY A 154 -33.90 -2.19 24.44
N PHE A 155 -34.48 -1.43 25.34
CA PHE A 155 -35.56 -1.91 26.19
C PHE A 155 -36.87 -1.38 25.61
N THR A 156 -37.78 -2.29 25.28
CA THR A 156 -39.06 -1.95 24.68
C THR A 156 -40.19 -2.42 25.58
N LEU A 157 -41.00 -1.48 26.06
CA LEU A 157 -42.24 -1.76 26.77
C LEU A 157 -43.39 -1.72 25.76
N VAL A 158 -44.07 -2.85 25.57
CA VAL A 158 -45.17 -3.00 24.63
C VAL A 158 -46.50 -2.96 25.40
N ASP A 159 -47.31 -1.93 25.16
CA ASP A 159 -48.70 -1.89 25.63
C ASP A 159 -49.60 -2.57 24.60
N THR A 160 -50.44 -3.52 25.05
CA THR A 160 -51.28 -4.34 24.15
C THR A 160 -52.78 -4.02 24.27
N PRO A 161 -53.54 -4.20 23.18
CA PRO A 161 -55.01 -4.17 23.22
C PRO A 161 -55.57 -5.25 24.15
N GLY A 162 -56.74 -5.00 24.77
CA GLY A 162 -57.43 -6.00 25.58
C GLY A 162 -58.08 -7.09 24.73
N LEU A 163 -57.91 -8.38 25.08
CA LEU A 163 -58.48 -9.49 24.30
C LEU A 163 -60.01 -9.46 24.16
N ASN A 164 -60.75 -8.79 25.06
CA ASN A 164 -62.22 -8.70 25.01
C ASN A 164 -62.74 -7.36 24.46
N GLU A 165 -61.94 -6.62 23.68
CA GLU A 165 -62.42 -5.47 22.87
C GLU A 165 -63.32 -5.89 21.68
N MET A 166 -63.71 -7.18 21.65
CA MET A 166 -64.31 -7.92 20.55
C MET A 166 -65.78 -7.59 20.23
N GLU A 167 -66.53 -6.92 21.10
CA GLU A 167 -67.99 -6.75 20.93
C GLU A 167 -68.48 -5.32 20.61
N GLY A 168 -67.58 -4.32 20.56
CA GLY A 168 -68.02 -2.91 20.51
C GLY A 168 -67.57 -2.06 19.31
N LEU A 169 -66.60 -2.49 18.50
CA LEU A 169 -65.86 -1.59 17.60
C LEU A 169 -65.94 -1.91 16.10
N GLY A 170 -66.71 -2.91 15.68
CA GLY A 170 -66.81 -3.28 14.24
C GLY A 170 -65.50 -3.81 13.62
N VAL A 171 -64.48 -4.08 14.44
CA VAL A 171 -63.19 -4.68 14.06
C VAL A 171 -63.31 -6.20 14.06
N LYS A 172 -62.75 -6.87 13.04
CA LYS A 172 -62.77 -8.34 12.96
C LYS A 172 -61.96 -8.95 14.11
N LYS A 173 -62.54 -9.97 14.75
CA LYS A 173 -61.92 -10.75 15.84
C LYS A 173 -60.53 -11.28 15.48
N GLU A 174 -60.32 -11.65 14.21
CA GLU A 174 -59.03 -12.15 13.70
C GLU A 174 -57.90 -11.11 13.82
N THR A 175 -58.18 -9.82 13.63
CA THR A 175 -57.15 -8.76 13.64
C THR A 175 -56.59 -8.52 15.04
N ILE A 176 -57.44 -8.49 16.07
CA ILE A 176 -57.02 -8.30 17.47
C ILE A 176 -56.23 -9.53 17.95
N GLU A 177 -56.65 -10.74 17.59
CA GLU A 177 -55.89 -11.97 17.89
C GLU A 177 -54.52 -11.97 17.19
N GLN A 178 -54.42 -11.45 15.98
CA GLN A 178 -53.15 -11.28 15.27
C GLN A 178 -52.23 -10.26 15.97
N VAL A 179 -52.77 -9.12 16.44
CA VAL A 179 -51.99 -8.13 17.21
C VAL A 179 -51.46 -8.75 18.50
N PHE A 180 -52.32 -9.43 19.26
CA PHE A 180 -51.93 -10.10 20.50
C PHE A 180 -50.87 -11.17 20.24
N SER A 181 -51.06 -12.01 19.22
CA SER A 181 -50.09 -13.05 18.85
C SER A 181 -48.78 -12.48 18.30
N HIS A 182 -48.81 -11.32 17.63
CA HIS A 182 -47.61 -10.62 17.19
C HIS A 182 -46.81 -10.09 18.38
N ALA A 183 -47.47 -9.45 19.35
CA ALA A 183 -46.83 -8.99 20.57
C ALA A 183 -46.21 -10.16 21.35
N MET A 184 -46.98 -11.22 21.62
CA MET A 184 -46.52 -12.40 22.38
C MET A 184 -45.34 -13.15 21.74
N ARG A 185 -45.18 -13.08 20.41
CA ARG A 185 -44.04 -13.70 19.71
C ARG A 185 -42.71 -12.98 19.96
N ARG A 186 -42.76 -11.69 20.25
CA ARG A 186 -41.58 -10.86 20.55
C ARG A 186 -41.34 -10.72 22.06
N THR A 187 -42.34 -11.02 22.89
CA THR A 187 -42.25 -10.89 24.36
C THR A 187 -41.22 -11.83 24.97
N ASP A 188 -40.39 -11.28 25.84
CA ASP A 188 -39.47 -12.00 26.71
C ASP A 188 -40.01 -12.11 28.16
N VAL A 189 -40.63 -11.04 28.67
CA VAL A 189 -41.27 -11.00 30.01
C VAL A 189 -42.67 -10.40 29.90
N LEU A 190 -43.62 -11.01 30.62
CA LEU A 190 -45.02 -10.59 30.61
C LEU A 190 -45.41 -9.90 31.92
N LEU A 191 -45.88 -8.66 31.85
CA LEU A 191 -46.53 -7.96 32.97
C LEU A 191 -48.05 -8.11 32.85
N PHE A 192 -48.65 -8.93 33.70
CA PHE A 192 -50.08 -9.21 33.69
C PHE A 192 -50.80 -8.32 34.72
N VAL A 193 -51.52 -7.32 34.25
CA VAL A 193 -52.22 -6.32 35.07
C VAL A 193 -53.65 -6.77 35.38
N ILE A 194 -53.94 -6.96 36.67
CA ILE A 194 -55.22 -7.40 37.22
C ILE A 194 -55.82 -6.26 38.06
N ASP A 195 -57.12 -6.00 37.89
CA ASP A 195 -57.85 -5.09 38.77
C ASP A 195 -58.15 -5.76 40.11
N VAL A 196 -57.78 -5.12 41.22
CA VAL A 196 -58.03 -5.60 42.58
C VAL A 196 -59.51 -5.89 42.87
N GLN A 197 -60.44 -5.17 42.24
CA GLN A 197 -61.88 -5.35 42.45
C GLN A 197 -62.46 -6.49 41.58
N TYR A 198 -61.78 -6.87 40.49
CA TYR A 198 -62.26 -7.81 39.48
C TYR A 198 -61.25 -8.93 39.19
N TYR A 199 -60.41 -9.30 40.16
CA TYR A 199 -59.37 -10.31 39.95
C TYR A 199 -59.91 -11.70 39.58
N LYS A 200 -61.17 -12.00 39.94
CA LYS A 200 -61.88 -13.25 39.63
C LYS A 200 -62.57 -13.29 38.26
N ALA A 201 -62.43 -12.23 37.46
CA ALA A 201 -63.04 -12.12 36.14
C ALA A 201 -62.61 -13.28 35.21
N GLU A 202 -63.58 -13.93 34.53
CA GLU A 202 -63.34 -15.03 33.57
C GLU A 202 -62.44 -14.59 32.41
N GLU A 203 -62.47 -13.31 32.11
CA GLU A 203 -61.65 -12.64 31.12
C GLU A 203 -60.15 -12.81 31.40
N ASN A 204 -59.73 -12.73 32.67
CA ASN A 204 -58.33 -12.94 33.04
C ASN A 204 -57.91 -14.40 32.77
N LEU A 205 -58.80 -15.37 33.01
CA LEU A 205 -58.56 -16.79 32.74
C LEU A 205 -58.42 -17.06 31.24
N GLN A 206 -59.26 -16.44 30.41
CA GLN A 206 -59.20 -16.57 28.95
C GLN A 206 -57.87 -16.08 28.39
N ILE A 207 -57.37 -14.93 28.87
CA ILE A 207 -56.06 -14.38 28.47
C ILE A 207 -54.94 -15.36 28.85
N ILE A 208 -54.94 -15.88 30.09
CA ILE A 208 -53.93 -16.84 30.57
C ILE A 208 -53.95 -18.13 29.74
N ARG A 209 -55.13 -18.68 29.43
CA ARG A 209 -55.27 -19.86 28.57
C ARG A 209 -54.70 -19.63 27.17
N LYS A 210 -54.94 -18.45 26.60
CA LYS A 210 -54.39 -18.08 25.27
C LYS A 210 -52.87 -17.94 25.31
N ILE A 211 -52.30 -17.37 26.37
CA ILE A 211 -50.84 -17.31 26.56
C ILE A 211 -50.25 -18.71 26.68
N LYS A 212 -50.84 -19.58 27.51
CA LYS A 212 -50.46 -21.00 27.64
C LYS A 212 -50.46 -21.73 26.29
N GLN A 213 -51.41 -21.41 25.41
CA GLN A 213 -51.48 -21.99 24.07
C GLN A 213 -50.40 -21.46 23.12
N LEU A 214 -50.12 -20.15 23.14
CA LEU A 214 -49.22 -19.50 22.18
C LEU A 214 -47.73 -19.62 22.58
N ARG A 215 -47.43 -19.48 23.87
CA ARG A 215 -46.09 -19.44 24.45
C ARG A 215 -46.10 -20.07 25.86
N PRO A 216 -46.13 -21.41 25.96
CA PRO A 216 -46.11 -22.11 27.24
C PRO A 216 -44.90 -21.74 28.11
N ASP A 217 -43.77 -21.43 27.47
CA ASP A 217 -42.50 -21.01 28.08
C ASP A 217 -42.60 -19.65 28.81
N LEU A 218 -43.53 -18.78 28.41
CA LEU A 218 -43.73 -17.48 29.07
C LEU A 218 -44.52 -17.58 30.37
N VAL A 219 -45.24 -18.68 30.60
CA VAL A 219 -46.16 -18.84 31.74
C VAL A 219 -45.42 -18.80 33.07
N GLU A 220 -44.21 -19.36 33.12
CA GLU A 220 -43.33 -19.33 34.30
C GLU A 220 -42.67 -17.96 34.51
N ASN A 221 -42.69 -17.10 33.48
CA ASN A 221 -42.10 -15.77 33.46
C ASN A 221 -43.15 -14.65 33.51
N ILE A 222 -44.40 -14.96 33.88
CA ILE A 222 -45.45 -13.96 34.10
C ILE A 222 -45.27 -13.29 35.46
N ILE A 223 -45.34 -11.97 35.45
CA ILE A 223 -45.32 -11.11 36.62
C ILE A 223 -46.69 -10.48 36.75
N PHE A 224 -47.35 -10.72 37.87
CA PHE A 224 -48.69 -10.22 38.10
C PHE A 224 -48.66 -8.88 38.82
N ILE A 225 -49.41 -7.92 38.30
CA ILE A 225 -49.59 -6.59 38.86
C ILE A 225 -51.02 -6.49 39.37
N LEU A 226 -51.22 -6.48 40.69
CA LEU A 226 -52.52 -6.26 41.30
C LEU A 226 -52.75 -4.75 41.42
N ASN A 227 -53.41 -4.18 40.42
CA ASN A 227 -53.56 -2.75 40.24
C ASN A 227 -54.80 -2.17 40.95
N LYS A 228 -54.80 -0.85 41.18
CA LYS A 228 -55.86 -0.06 41.82
C LYS A 228 -56.04 -0.33 43.31
N VAL A 229 -54.96 -0.67 44.02
CA VAL A 229 -55.01 -0.90 45.47
C VAL A 229 -55.47 0.33 46.27
N ASP A 230 -55.39 1.53 45.68
CA ASP A 230 -55.98 2.77 46.21
C ASP A 230 -57.52 2.72 46.35
N LYS A 231 -58.21 1.80 45.66
CA LYS A 231 -59.66 1.64 45.75
C LYS A 231 -60.11 0.67 46.86
N LEU A 232 -59.17 0.10 47.60
CA LEU A 232 -59.48 -0.76 48.73
C LEU A 232 -60.15 0.04 49.85
N ARG A 233 -61.24 -0.50 50.39
CA ARG A 233 -61.93 0.07 51.55
C ARG A 233 -61.53 -0.72 52.80
N ASN A 234 -61.69 -0.13 53.98
CA ASN A 234 -61.34 -0.78 55.26
C ASN A 234 -62.00 -2.15 55.49
N ARG A 235 -63.11 -2.44 54.82
CA ARG A 235 -63.83 -3.73 54.87
C ARG A 235 -63.24 -4.83 53.98
N ASP A 236 -62.37 -4.48 53.03
CA ASP A 236 -61.84 -5.40 52.00
C ASP A 236 -60.59 -6.16 52.48
N GLY A 237 -60.10 -5.86 53.69
CA GLY A 237 -58.89 -6.45 54.30
C GLY A 237 -57.61 -5.68 53.96
N GLY A 238 -56.50 -6.06 54.61
CA GLY A 238 -55.17 -5.52 54.29
C GLY A 238 -54.64 -6.05 52.96
N ILE A 239 -53.70 -5.31 52.36
CA ILE A 239 -53.09 -5.65 51.05
C ILE A 239 -52.47 -7.06 51.07
N GLU A 240 -51.76 -7.43 52.15
CA GLU A 240 -51.12 -8.74 52.31
C GLU A 240 -52.11 -9.90 52.22
N PHE A 241 -53.23 -9.81 52.95
CA PHE A 241 -54.29 -10.82 52.93
C PHE A 241 -54.92 -10.99 51.54
N LEU A 242 -55.02 -9.89 50.79
CA LEU A 242 -55.59 -9.93 49.44
C LEU A 242 -54.61 -10.51 48.43
N VAL A 243 -53.32 -10.21 48.54
CA VAL A 243 -52.25 -10.81 47.74
C VAL A 243 -52.28 -12.34 47.86
N ASP A 244 -52.42 -12.88 49.07
CA ASP A 244 -52.50 -14.33 49.28
C ASP A 244 -53.75 -14.94 48.65
N LYS A 245 -54.91 -14.29 48.79
CA LYS A 245 -56.15 -14.73 48.10
C LYS A 245 -56.03 -14.75 46.58
N VAL A 246 -55.32 -13.79 45.99
CA VAL A 246 -55.10 -13.74 44.54
C VAL A 246 -54.12 -14.84 44.12
N LYS A 247 -53.06 -15.10 44.91
CA LYS A 247 -52.14 -16.22 44.65
C LYS A 247 -52.86 -17.57 44.66
N ASP A 248 -53.72 -17.82 45.64
CA ASP A 248 -54.52 -19.05 45.70
C ASP A 248 -55.38 -19.24 44.44
N PHE A 249 -55.94 -18.15 43.94
CA PHE A 249 -56.76 -18.16 42.74
C PHE A 249 -55.94 -18.38 41.45
N LEU A 250 -54.76 -17.76 41.33
CA LEU A 250 -53.84 -18.00 40.22
C LEU A 250 -53.29 -19.44 40.23
N ASN A 251 -53.03 -20.01 41.42
CA ASN A 251 -52.66 -21.41 41.58
C ASN A 251 -53.78 -22.35 41.07
N ALA A 252 -55.05 -22.02 41.34
CA ALA A 252 -56.20 -22.76 40.80
C ALA A 252 -56.30 -22.70 39.26
N TRP A 253 -55.69 -21.70 38.63
CA TRP A 253 -55.55 -21.59 37.17
C TRP A 253 -54.27 -22.26 36.62
N ASP A 254 -53.59 -23.03 37.47
CA ASP A 254 -52.34 -23.72 37.15
C ASP A 254 -51.24 -22.72 36.76
N VAL A 255 -51.21 -21.55 37.41
CA VAL A 255 -50.13 -20.56 37.31
C VAL A 255 -49.51 -20.41 38.69
N LYS A 256 -48.42 -21.15 38.93
CA LYS A 256 -47.66 -21.07 40.17
C LYS A 256 -46.81 -19.81 40.16
N THR A 257 -47.18 -18.79 40.93
CA THR A 257 -46.44 -17.52 40.94
C THR A 257 -46.12 -17.03 42.35
N HIS A 258 -44.86 -16.62 42.53
CA HIS A 258 -44.39 -15.88 43.69
C HIS A 258 -44.22 -14.39 43.37
N ARG A 259 -44.52 -13.98 42.13
CA ARG A 259 -44.25 -12.65 41.55
C ARG A 259 -45.57 -11.89 41.34
N LEU A 260 -46.20 -11.48 42.45
CA LEU A 260 -47.44 -10.70 42.49
C LEU A 260 -47.21 -9.40 43.27
N TYR A 261 -47.40 -8.27 42.60
CA TYR A 261 -47.07 -6.95 43.14
C TYR A 261 -48.31 -6.06 43.24
N PRO A 262 -48.73 -5.63 44.44
CA PRO A 262 -49.80 -4.67 44.62
C PRO A 262 -49.33 -3.27 44.22
N VAL A 263 -50.03 -2.64 43.28
CA VAL A 263 -49.64 -1.33 42.73
C VAL A 263 -50.85 -0.39 42.66
N SER A 264 -50.65 0.87 43.04
CA SER A 264 -51.56 1.97 42.69
C SER A 264 -50.95 2.80 41.57
N SER A 265 -51.27 2.43 40.33
CA SER A 265 -50.75 3.14 39.15
C SER A 265 -51.12 4.62 39.14
N ARG A 266 -52.32 4.96 39.64
CA ARG A 266 -52.80 6.35 39.66
C ARG A 266 -52.04 7.20 40.67
N LYS A 267 -51.82 6.66 41.88
CA LYS A 267 -51.03 7.30 42.93
C LYS A 267 -49.57 7.50 42.51
N ALA A 268 -48.96 6.49 41.88
CA ALA A 268 -47.61 6.56 41.32
C ALA A 268 -47.47 7.64 40.23
N LEU A 269 -48.40 7.67 39.26
CA LEU A 269 -48.37 8.65 38.16
C LEU A 269 -48.50 10.08 38.69
N ILE A 270 -49.47 10.35 39.56
CA ILE A 270 -49.67 11.70 40.13
C ILE A 270 -48.41 12.15 40.88
N GLY A 271 -47.82 11.28 41.69
CA GLY A 271 -46.59 11.58 42.40
C GLY A 271 -45.44 11.96 41.45
N ARG A 272 -45.25 11.19 40.37
CA ARG A 272 -44.20 11.42 39.36
C ARG A 272 -44.44 12.67 38.51
N LEU A 273 -45.70 13.03 38.21
CA LEU A 273 -46.01 14.26 37.48
C LEU A 273 -45.65 15.51 38.31
N VAL A 274 -45.98 15.48 39.61
CA VAL A 274 -45.64 16.56 40.55
C VAL A 274 -44.12 16.67 40.72
N GLU A 275 -43.43 15.54 40.90
CA GLU A 275 -41.97 15.49 41.01
C GLU A 275 -41.25 16.10 39.79
N GLN A 276 -41.80 15.88 38.59
CA GLN A 276 -41.24 16.39 37.34
C GLN A 276 -41.74 17.81 36.96
N GLY A 277 -42.57 18.44 37.80
CA GLY A 277 -43.13 19.76 37.51
C GLY A 277 -44.10 19.80 36.32
N LEU A 278 -44.69 18.65 35.97
CA LEU A 278 -45.66 18.52 34.88
C LEU A 278 -47.07 18.92 35.34
N PRO A 279 -47.93 19.42 34.43
CA PRO A 279 -49.26 19.91 34.80
C PRO A 279 -50.18 18.79 35.32
N VAL A 280 -50.77 19.02 36.49
CA VAL A 280 -51.74 18.11 37.15
C VAL A 280 -53.15 18.73 37.26
N SER A 281 -53.37 19.89 36.66
CA SER A 281 -54.63 20.66 36.77
C SER A 281 -55.88 19.89 36.32
N ASN A 282 -55.72 18.95 35.38
CA ASN A 282 -56.81 18.14 34.83
C ASN A 282 -57.18 16.94 35.73
N LEU A 283 -56.50 16.77 36.86
CA LEU A 283 -56.66 15.63 37.78
C LEU A 283 -57.21 16.06 39.16
N GLY A 284 -57.67 17.31 39.30
CA GLY A 284 -57.99 17.95 40.59
C GLY A 284 -58.95 17.16 41.49
N ASP A 285 -60.05 16.63 40.94
CA ASP A 285 -61.04 15.87 41.71
C ASP A 285 -60.48 14.52 42.21
N GLU A 286 -59.58 13.92 41.44
CA GLU A 286 -58.97 12.63 41.77
C GLU A 286 -57.86 12.76 42.81
N ILE A 287 -57.08 13.84 42.75
CA ILE A 287 -55.99 14.13 43.69
C ILE A 287 -56.52 14.14 45.13
N ASN A 288 -57.65 14.81 45.36
CA ASN A 288 -58.24 14.95 46.70
C ASN A 288 -58.66 13.60 47.32
N THR A 289 -58.86 12.56 46.51
CA THR A 289 -59.24 11.22 47.01
C THR A 289 -58.06 10.33 47.39
N ILE A 290 -56.84 10.67 46.94
CA ILE A 290 -55.63 9.84 47.09
C ILE A 290 -54.57 10.53 47.97
N LEU A 291 -54.73 11.83 48.25
CA LEU A 291 -53.82 12.59 49.11
C LEU A 291 -53.75 12.00 50.53
N PRO A 292 -52.54 11.82 51.08
CA PRO A 292 -52.39 11.41 52.47
C PRO A 292 -52.89 12.50 53.41
N THR A 293 -53.51 12.07 54.50
CA THR A 293 -53.96 12.95 55.56
C THR A 293 -52.99 12.92 56.73
N LYS A 294 -52.73 14.08 57.34
CA LYS A 294 -51.94 14.20 58.56
C LYS A 294 -52.76 14.88 59.64
N ASN A 295 -52.70 14.37 60.87
CA ASN A 295 -53.28 15.05 62.00
C ASN A 295 -52.35 16.19 62.42
N ILE A 296 -52.86 17.41 62.41
CA ILE A 296 -52.18 18.59 62.95
C ILE A 296 -53.00 19.15 64.11
N GLU A 297 -52.31 19.71 65.10
CA GLU A 297 -52.95 20.32 66.26
C GLU A 297 -53.18 21.80 65.98
N VAL A 298 -54.45 22.21 65.91
CA VAL A 298 -54.84 23.61 65.69
C VAL A 298 -55.71 24.05 66.86
N GLY A 299 -55.18 24.93 67.71
CA GLY A 299 -55.90 25.44 68.88
C GLY A 299 -56.23 24.39 69.95
N GLY A 300 -55.41 23.34 70.11
CA GLY A 300 -55.61 22.27 71.10
C GLY A 300 -56.57 21.16 70.67
N GLN A 301 -57.06 21.18 69.43
CA GLN A 301 -57.79 20.07 68.82
C GLN A 301 -56.96 19.45 67.68
N LEU A 302 -56.94 18.11 67.64
CA LEU A 302 -56.38 17.34 66.54
C LEU A 302 -57.33 17.43 65.34
N VAL A 303 -56.90 18.13 64.30
CA VAL A 303 -57.61 18.24 63.03
C VAL A 303 -56.85 17.45 61.97
N THR A 304 -57.54 16.54 61.31
CA THR A 304 -57.00 15.81 60.15
C THR A 304 -57.02 16.73 58.94
N VAL A 305 -55.86 17.10 58.43
CA VAL A 305 -55.73 17.91 57.20
C VAL A 305 -55.09 17.10 56.09
N GLN A 306 -55.46 17.40 54.85
CA GLN A 306 -54.77 16.85 53.68
C GLN A 306 -53.39 17.49 53.56
N VAL A 307 -52.37 16.67 53.34
CA VAL A 307 -51.02 17.16 53.08
C VAL A 307 -51.02 17.85 51.71
N PRO A 308 -50.45 19.06 51.57
CA PRO A 308 -50.32 19.71 50.27
C PRO A 308 -49.63 18.80 49.26
N LEU A 309 -50.14 18.74 48.03
CA LEU A 309 -49.66 17.82 46.98
C LEU A 309 -48.14 17.92 46.74
N ALA A 310 -47.58 19.13 46.78
CA ALA A 310 -46.15 19.38 46.62
C ALA A 310 -45.27 18.76 47.72
N SER A 311 -45.83 18.44 48.89
CA SER A 311 -45.14 17.77 49.99
C SER A 311 -45.53 16.30 50.12
N ALA A 312 -46.65 15.88 49.53
CA ALA A 312 -47.17 14.51 49.60
C ALA A 312 -46.57 13.57 48.54
N TYR A 313 -46.08 14.10 47.41
CA TYR A 313 -45.67 13.26 46.27
C TYR A 313 -44.62 12.17 46.58
N PRO A 314 -43.59 12.35 47.45
CA PRO A 314 -42.62 11.30 47.72
C PRO A 314 -43.27 10.09 48.40
N GLN A 315 -44.09 10.36 49.43
CA GLN A 315 -44.88 9.36 50.14
C GLN A 315 -45.89 8.68 49.20
N MET A 316 -46.47 9.44 48.25
CA MET A 316 -47.40 8.86 47.27
C MET A 316 -46.71 7.86 46.34
N ILE A 317 -45.48 8.13 45.88
CA ILE A 317 -44.72 7.20 45.05
C ILE A 317 -44.33 5.95 45.84
N GLU A 318 -43.88 6.11 47.09
CA GLU A 318 -43.50 4.98 47.95
C GLU A 318 -44.70 4.06 48.26
N GLU A 319 -45.79 4.63 48.79
CA GLU A 319 -47.00 3.87 49.13
C GLU A 319 -47.76 3.32 47.91
N SER A 320 -47.37 3.71 46.68
CA SER A 320 -47.96 3.15 45.47
C SER A 320 -47.49 1.73 45.17
N GLY A 321 -46.41 1.25 45.79
CA GLY A 321 -45.81 -0.07 45.53
C GLY A 321 -45.05 -0.17 44.20
N ILE A 322 -44.95 0.90 43.41
CA ILE A 322 -44.29 0.86 42.10
C ILE A 322 -42.77 0.71 42.20
N LEU A 323 -42.15 1.19 43.29
CA LEU A 323 -40.70 1.11 43.48
C LEU A 323 -40.22 -0.33 43.71
N ASP A 324 -40.98 -1.13 44.46
CA ASP A 324 -40.67 -2.54 44.71
C ASP A 324 -40.68 -3.34 43.40
N LEU A 325 -41.64 -3.04 42.53
CA LEU A 325 -41.70 -3.62 41.20
C LEU A 325 -40.48 -3.23 40.36
N GLU A 326 -40.13 -1.94 40.29
CA GLU A 326 -39.01 -1.47 39.49
C GLU A 326 -37.67 -2.05 39.98
N GLY A 327 -37.46 -2.12 41.30
CA GLY A 327 -36.23 -2.64 41.91
C GLY A 327 -36.09 -4.16 41.85
N GLN A 328 -37.17 -4.94 42.01
CA GLN A 328 -37.07 -6.40 42.03
C GLN A 328 -37.21 -7.04 40.64
N ILE A 329 -37.80 -6.34 39.67
CA ILE A 329 -38.13 -6.93 38.37
C ILE A 329 -37.44 -6.22 37.23
N LEU A 330 -37.63 -4.91 37.11
CA LEU A 330 -37.05 -4.18 35.98
C LEU A 330 -35.53 -4.15 36.10
N GLU A 331 -34.97 -4.21 37.30
CA GLU A 331 -33.52 -4.30 37.51
C GLU A 331 -32.98 -5.74 37.32
N GLU A 332 -33.59 -6.74 37.97
CA GLU A 332 -33.12 -8.13 37.91
C GLU A 332 -33.31 -8.76 36.52
N ALA A 333 -34.49 -8.57 35.90
CA ALA A 333 -34.77 -9.11 34.56
C ALA A 333 -33.88 -8.45 33.50
N TYR A 334 -33.62 -7.14 33.62
CA TYR A 334 -32.76 -6.40 32.70
C TYR A 334 -31.29 -6.86 32.78
N LEU A 335 -30.81 -7.24 33.98
CA LEU A 335 -29.45 -7.76 34.18
C LEU A 335 -29.30 -9.24 33.75
N GLN A 336 -30.31 -10.09 33.94
CA GLN A 336 -30.24 -11.52 33.57
C GLN A 336 -30.28 -11.78 32.06
N VAL A 337 -31.00 -10.95 31.31
CA VAL A 337 -31.20 -11.10 29.85
C VAL A 337 -29.92 -10.92 29.06
N GLU A 338 -29.07 -9.97 29.47
CA GLU A 338 -27.80 -9.73 28.79
C GLU A 338 -26.93 -10.99 28.78
N ASN A 339 -26.92 -11.74 29.89
CA ASN A 339 -26.14 -12.96 30.02
C ASN A 339 -26.70 -14.12 29.18
N GLN A 340 -28.03 -14.33 29.15
CA GLN A 340 -28.63 -15.42 28.37
C GLN A 340 -28.51 -15.22 26.85
N LEU A 341 -28.71 -13.98 26.37
CA LEU A 341 -28.53 -13.63 24.96
C LEU A 341 -27.07 -13.77 24.52
N PHE A 342 -26.13 -13.42 25.41
CA PHE A 342 -24.70 -13.58 25.14
C PHE A 342 -24.31 -15.07 25.02
N GLN A 343 -24.73 -15.91 25.96
CA GLN A 343 -24.43 -17.35 25.96
C GLN A 343 -25.02 -18.08 24.74
N SER A 344 -26.27 -17.81 24.38
CA SER A 344 -26.90 -18.40 23.19
C SER A 344 -26.19 -17.99 21.89
N SER A 345 -25.71 -16.75 21.80
CA SER A 345 -24.92 -16.26 20.67
C SER A 345 -23.56 -16.97 20.56
N GLN A 346 -22.91 -17.28 21.69
CA GLN A 346 -21.67 -18.05 21.71
C GLN A 346 -21.87 -19.48 21.20
N VAL A 347 -22.90 -20.18 21.67
CA VAL A 347 -23.22 -21.55 21.21
C VAL A 347 -23.47 -21.57 19.70
N ARG A 348 -24.25 -20.61 19.20
CA ARG A 348 -24.56 -20.50 17.77
C ARG A 348 -23.32 -20.19 16.93
N LEU A 349 -22.42 -19.34 17.43
CA LEU A 349 -21.12 -19.08 16.80
C LEU A 349 -20.30 -20.37 16.67
N SER A 350 -20.14 -21.14 17.76
CA SER A 350 -19.41 -22.42 17.71
C SER A 350 -20.00 -23.40 16.69
N GLN A 351 -21.33 -23.48 16.59
CA GLN A 351 -22.00 -24.35 15.62
C GLN A 351 -21.75 -23.93 14.17
N LEU A 352 -21.81 -22.63 13.87
CA LEU A 352 -21.54 -22.10 12.52
C LEU A 352 -20.08 -22.32 12.12
N THR A 353 -19.14 -22.04 13.03
CA THR A 353 -17.70 -22.24 12.82
C THR A 353 -17.37 -23.70 12.59
N ASN A 354 -17.87 -24.63 13.40
CA ASN A 354 -17.60 -26.07 13.21
C ASN A 354 -18.06 -26.56 11.83
N LYS A 355 -19.21 -26.08 11.35
CA LYS A 355 -19.67 -26.42 10.00
C LYS A 355 -18.76 -25.81 8.92
N LEU A 356 -18.33 -24.56 9.06
CA LEU A 356 -17.37 -23.94 8.12
C LEU A 356 -16.03 -24.71 8.09
N ASP A 357 -15.56 -25.13 9.25
CA ASP A 357 -14.32 -25.89 9.41
C ASP A 357 -14.33 -27.19 8.59
N THR A 358 -15.42 -27.97 8.71
CA THR A 358 -15.58 -29.22 7.93
C THR A 358 -15.59 -28.99 6.42
N VAL A 359 -16.16 -27.86 5.95
CA VAL A 359 -16.17 -27.50 4.53
C VAL A 359 -14.77 -27.13 4.05
N LEU A 360 -14.05 -26.30 4.81
CA LEU A 360 -12.69 -25.88 4.47
C LEU A 360 -11.72 -27.07 4.44
N GLU A 361 -11.80 -28.00 5.39
CA GLU A 361 -10.97 -29.20 5.39
C GLU A 361 -11.15 -30.05 4.13
N LYS A 362 -12.39 -30.24 3.69
CA LYS A 362 -12.69 -31.01 2.48
C LYS A 362 -12.05 -30.38 1.23
N GLU A 363 -12.14 -29.06 1.09
CA GLU A 363 -11.55 -28.33 -0.04
C GLU A 363 -10.01 -28.27 0.02
N ILE A 364 -9.42 -28.09 1.21
CA ILE A 364 -7.96 -28.14 1.39
C ILE A 364 -7.41 -29.50 0.96
N ASN A 365 -8.06 -30.60 1.39
CA ASN A 365 -7.65 -31.95 1.03
C ASN A 365 -7.75 -32.21 -0.48
N ARG A 366 -8.82 -31.73 -1.12
CA ARG A 366 -8.98 -31.78 -2.59
C ARG A 366 -7.87 -31.02 -3.30
N ASN A 367 -7.59 -29.77 -2.91
CA ASN A 367 -6.54 -28.95 -3.50
C ASN A 367 -5.15 -29.58 -3.33
N ASN A 368 -4.87 -30.17 -2.18
CA ASN A 368 -3.61 -30.86 -1.93
C ASN A 368 -3.44 -32.09 -2.84
N ALA A 369 -4.50 -32.86 -3.10
CA ALA A 369 -4.46 -33.97 -4.04
C ALA A 369 -4.15 -33.49 -5.48
N GLU A 370 -4.79 -32.41 -5.92
CA GLU A 370 -4.55 -31.81 -7.25
C GLU A 370 -3.13 -31.21 -7.36
N ILE A 371 -2.58 -30.62 -6.30
CA ILE A 371 -1.18 -30.16 -6.26
C ILE A 371 -0.19 -31.33 -6.43
N GLN A 372 -0.45 -32.48 -5.80
CA GLN A 372 0.41 -33.66 -5.94
C GLN A 372 0.40 -34.19 -7.37
N ASP A 373 -0.76 -34.22 -8.03
CA ASP A 373 -0.87 -34.62 -9.43
C ASP A 373 -0.06 -33.71 -10.37
N VAL A 374 -0.20 -32.38 -10.21
CA VAL A 374 0.57 -31.38 -10.99
C VAL A 374 2.08 -31.52 -10.76
N LYS A 375 2.52 -31.73 -9.52
CA LYS A 375 3.96 -31.99 -9.22
C LYS A 375 4.46 -33.26 -9.89
N GLY A 376 3.65 -34.32 -9.91
CA GLY A 376 3.96 -35.56 -10.61
C GLY A 376 4.20 -35.32 -12.10
N ASN A 377 3.32 -34.55 -12.75
CA ASN A 377 3.44 -34.22 -14.17
C ASN A 377 4.64 -33.31 -14.47
N GLN A 378 4.90 -32.30 -13.62
CA GLN A 378 6.07 -31.43 -13.74
C GLN A 378 7.39 -32.21 -13.64
N SER A 379 7.48 -33.18 -12.71
CA SER A 379 8.68 -34.02 -12.56
C SER A 379 8.96 -34.85 -13.81
N LYS A 380 7.92 -35.40 -14.45
CA LYS A 380 8.04 -36.13 -15.72
C LYS A 380 8.55 -35.23 -16.85
N LEU A 381 8.01 -34.02 -17.00
CA LEU A 381 8.45 -33.07 -18.03
C LEU A 381 9.87 -32.53 -17.78
N LYS A 382 10.27 -32.27 -16.53
CA LYS A 382 11.65 -31.85 -16.21
C LYS A 382 12.69 -32.92 -16.56
N LYS A 383 12.37 -34.20 -16.35
CA LYS A 383 13.21 -35.31 -16.82
C LYS A 383 13.31 -35.34 -18.35
N LYS A 384 12.18 -35.16 -19.05
CA LYS A 384 12.13 -35.07 -20.51
C LYS A 384 12.98 -33.91 -21.05
N LEU A 385 12.90 -32.73 -20.45
CA LEU A 385 13.68 -31.54 -20.81
C LEU A 385 15.19 -31.80 -20.67
N SER A 386 15.63 -32.32 -19.53
CA SER A 386 17.05 -32.61 -19.28
C SER A 386 17.65 -33.56 -20.31
N SER A 387 16.92 -34.61 -20.71
CA SER A 387 17.35 -35.54 -21.77
C SER A 387 17.45 -34.86 -23.15
N LEU A 388 16.55 -33.92 -23.47
CA LEU A 388 16.59 -33.16 -24.73
C LEU A 388 17.74 -32.14 -24.76
N GLU A 389 17.98 -31.43 -23.65
CA GLU A 389 19.08 -30.47 -23.51
C GLU A 389 20.45 -31.15 -23.64
N GLN A 390 20.64 -32.32 -23.01
CA GLN A 390 21.86 -33.11 -23.15
C GLN A 390 22.11 -33.53 -24.61
N LEU A 391 21.05 -33.89 -25.33
CA LEU A 391 21.14 -34.25 -26.75
C LEU A 391 21.52 -33.03 -27.60
N LEU A 392 20.93 -31.86 -27.35
CA LEU A 392 21.23 -30.62 -28.06
C LEU A 392 22.65 -30.12 -27.78
N ALA A 393 23.10 -30.15 -26.52
CA ALA A 393 24.45 -29.75 -26.14
C ALA A 393 25.52 -30.66 -26.80
N GLY A 394 25.25 -31.96 -26.86
CA GLY A 394 26.09 -32.91 -27.57
C GLY A 394 26.13 -32.65 -29.08
N GLU A 395 24.98 -32.38 -29.71
CA GLU A 395 24.89 -32.00 -31.13
C GLU A 395 25.72 -30.75 -31.44
N ILE A 396 25.52 -29.66 -30.69
CA ILE A 396 26.24 -28.38 -30.89
C ILE A 396 27.75 -28.58 -30.77
N ARG A 397 28.19 -29.34 -29.76
CA ARG A 397 29.61 -29.66 -29.58
C ARG A 397 30.18 -30.35 -30.82
N TYR A 398 29.54 -31.42 -31.28
CA TYR A 398 30.01 -32.19 -32.43
C TYR A 398 29.93 -31.38 -33.73
N ARG A 399 28.92 -30.53 -33.90
CA ARG A 399 28.80 -29.60 -35.03
C ARG A 399 29.98 -28.63 -35.08
N ASN A 400 30.32 -28.01 -33.95
CA ASN A 400 31.46 -27.10 -33.88
C ASN A 400 32.78 -27.82 -34.17
N GLU A 401 32.97 -29.03 -33.67
CA GLU A 401 34.14 -29.86 -33.98
C GLU A 401 34.25 -30.14 -35.49
N VAL A 402 33.14 -30.45 -36.17
CA VAL A 402 33.10 -30.67 -37.63
C VAL A 402 33.36 -29.37 -38.41
N GLU A 403 32.80 -28.24 -37.99
CA GLU A 403 33.04 -26.95 -38.64
C GLU A 403 34.50 -26.52 -38.53
N VAL A 404 35.16 -26.79 -37.40
CA VAL A 404 36.61 -26.56 -37.23
C VAL A 404 37.41 -27.44 -38.19
N ILE A 405 37.04 -28.72 -38.34
CA ILE A 405 37.69 -29.63 -39.31
C ILE A 405 37.55 -29.06 -40.73
N ILE A 406 36.35 -28.66 -41.15
CA ILE A 406 36.11 -28.08 -42.49
C ILE A 406 36.93 -26.80 -42.69
N ARG A 407 36.94 -25.91 -41.70
CA ARG A 407 37.73 -24.66 -41.75
C ARG A 407 39.23 -24.94 -41.84
N ASN A 408 39.74 -25.91 -41.10
CA ASN A 408 41.14 -26.31 -41.15
C ASN A 408 41.50 -26.86 -42.53
N ILE A 409 40.63 -27.67 -43.15
CA ILE A 409 40.83 -28.17 -44.51
C ILE A 409 40.90 -27.01 -45.51
N HIS A 410 39.99 -26.04 -45.43
CA HIS A 410 40.02 -24.85 -46.29
C HIS A 410 41.26 -23.97 -46.06
N SER A 411 41.67 -23.78 -44.80
CA SER A 411 42.88 -23.01 -44.47
C SER A 411 44.14 -23.66 -45.04
N GLN A 412 44.25 -24.99 -44.93
CA GLN A 412 45.37 -25.73 -45.52
C GLN A 412 45.34 -25.68 -47.06
N ALA A 413 44.15 -25.70 -47.68
CA ALA A 413 44.01 -25.49 -49.12
C ALA A 413 44.57 -24.14 -49.56
N GLU A 414 44.28 -23.08 -48.80
CA GLU A 414 44.73 -21.72 -49.11
C GLU A 414 46.23 -21.54 -48.85
N ALA A 415 46.77 -22.16 -47.79
CA ALA A 415 48.21 -22.21 -47.56
C ALA A 415 48.95 -22.89 -48.72
N MET A 416 48.42 -24.02 -49.19
CA MET A 416 49.01 -24.74 -50.32
C MET A 416 48.93 -23.94 -51.63
N ARG A 417 47.89 -23.10 -51.85
CA ARG A 417 47.83 -22.20 -53.02
C ARG A 417 48.98 -21.18 -53.06
N ILE A 418 49.52 -20.80 -51.91
CA ILE A 418 50.64 -19.85 -51.78
C ILE A 418 51.98 -20.56 -51.98
N GLU A 419 52.06 -21.86 -51.69
CA GLU A 419 53.27 -22.65 -51.90
C GLU A 419 53.65 -22.70 -53.39
N LYS A 420 54.97 -22.63 -53.63
CA LYS A 420 55.48 -22.74 -55.00
C LYS A 420 55.30 -24.18 -55.49
N PRO A 421 54.77 -24.37 -56.71
CA PRO A 421 54.70 -25.68 -57.34
C PRO A 421 56.08 -26.35 -57.39
N PHE A 422 56.10 -27.66 -57.21
CA PHE A 422 57.31 -28.48 -57.25
C PHE A 422 58.06 -28.30 -58.58
N SER A 423 59.33 -27.89 -58.52
CA SER A 423 60.15 -27.65 -59.72
C SER A 423 61.36 -28.57 -59.72
N SER A 424 61.60 -29.24 -60.85
CA SER A 424 62.76 -30.11 -61.05
C SER A 424 63.70 -29.48 -62.07
N LYS A 425 64.87 -28.98 -61.63
CA LYS A 425 65.84 -28.32 -62.51
C LYS A 425 66.50 -29.31 -63.49
N LEU A 426 66.73 -28.85 -64.72
CA LEU A 426 67.56 -29.51 -65.73
C LEU A 426 69.05 -29.31 -65.40
N THR A 427 69.89 -30.29 -65.71
CA THR A 427 71.33 -30.24 -65.42
C THR A 427 72.09 -29.77 -66.66
N TYR A 428 72.86 -28.69 -66.53
CA TYR A 428 73.65 -28.11 -67.63
C TYR A 428 74.81 -29.03 -68.02
N ALA A 429 74.82 -29.55 -69.25
CA ALA A 429 75.91 -30.34 -69.78
C ALA A 429 76.66 -29.53 -70.86
N GLN A 430 77.82 -28.96 -70.52
CA GLN A 430 78.75 -28.48 -71.54
C GLN A 430 79.35 -29.68 -72.26
N GLN A 431 78.97 -29.90 -73.52
CA GLN A 431 79.65 -30.88 -74.36
C GLN A 431 80.58 -30.21 -75.36
N LYS A 432 81.79 -30.78 -75.46
CA LYS A 432 82.83 -30.36 -76.39
C LYS A 432 82.39 -30.66 -77.82
N LYS A 433 82.60 -29.68 -78.71
CA LYS A 433 82.59 -29.84 -80.17
C LYS A 433 83.12 -31.23 -80.56
N SER A 434 82.38 -31.97 -81.38
CA SER A 434 82.85 -33.28 -81.82
C SER A 434 84.15 -33.10 -82.59
N THR A 435 85.26 -33.64 -82.10
CA THR A 435 86.57 -33.60 -82.80
C THR A 435 86.66 -34.61 -83.95
N TYR A 436 85.61 -35.41 -84.17
CA TYR A 436 85.58 -36.45 -85.19
C TYR A 436 85.19 -35.91 -86.56
N GLN A 437 85.94 -36.35 -87.57
CA GLN A 437 85.79 -35.96 -88.96
C GLN A 437 85.02 -37.05 -89.72
N TYR A 438 83.82 -36.71 -90.18
CA TYR A 438 82.91 -37.61 -90.90
C TYR A 438 83.14 -37.53 -92.41
N SER A 439 82.80 -38.61 -93.11
CA SER A 439 83.05 -38.77 -94.55
C SER A 439 81.98 -38.15 -95.44
N SER A 440 80.81 -37.81 -94.87
CA SER A 440 79.72 -37.10 -95.55
C SER A 440 78.91 -36.20 -94.59
N SER A 441 78.22 -35.19 -95.14
CA SER A 441 77.34 -34.31 -94.36
C SER A 441 76.11 -35.02 -93.80
N GLN A 442 75.65 -36.05 -94.49
CA GLN A 442 74.45 -36.80 -94.12
C GLN A 442 74.70 -37.69 -92.89
N GLU A 443 75.90 -38.29 -92.77
CA GLU A 443 76.33 -39.01 -91.56
C GLU A 443 76.46 -38.07 -90.35
N ALA A 444 77.09 -36.89 -90.53
CA ALA A 444 77.24 -35.92 -89.44
C ALA A 444 75.89 -35.38 -88.92
N LEU A 445 74.92 -35.17 -89.81
CA LEU A 445 73.56 -34.73 -89.45
C LEU A 445 72.78 -35.83 -88.69
N GLN A 446 72.84 -37.09 -89.14
CA GLN A 446 72.15 -38.20 -88.47
C GLN A 446 72.69 -38.44 -87.05
N GLU A 447 74.01 -38.43 -86.88
CA GLU A 447 74.64 -38.60 -85.56
C GLU A 447 74.30 -37.44 -84.61
N GLY A 448 74.26 -36.24 -85.16
CA GLY A 448 73.83 -35.03 -84.47
C GLY A 448 72.39 -35.07 -83.96
N ILE A 449 71.46 -35.52 -84.80
CA ILE A 449 70.04 -35.72 -84.42
C ILE A 449 69.92 -36.82 -83.36
N SER A 450 70.63 -37.94 -83.54
CA SER A 450 70.64 -39.06 -82.59
C SER A 450 71.11 -38.61 -81.21
N THR A 451 72.22 -37.87 -81.14
CA THR A 451 72.80 -37.33 -79.89
C THR A 451 71.83 -36.36 -79.18
N PHE A 452 71.12 -35.50 -79.93
CA PHE A 452 70.13 -34.61 -79.33
C PHE A 452 68.91 -35.36 -78.79
N ASP A 453 68.37 -36.31 -79.57
CA ASP A 453 67.23 -37.11 -79.14
C ASP A 453 67.59 -37.94 -77.89
N GLU A 454 68.79 -38.52 -77.83
CA GLU A 454 69.27 -39.25 -76.66
C GLU A 454 69.38 -38.34 -75.43
N TRP A 455 69.90 -37.13 -75.57
CA TRP A 455 69.94 -36.13 -74.49
C TRP A 455 68.53 -35.69 -74.06
N PHE A 456 67.63 -35.44 -75.01
CA PHE A 456 66.25 -35.02 -74.75
C PHE A 456 65.52 -36.07 -73.90
N TYR A 457 65.51 -37.33 -74.32
CA TYR A 457 64.83 -38.38 -73.54
C TYR A 457 65.48 -38.60 -72.17
N LYS A 458 66.82 -38.57 -72.10
CA LYS A 458 67.55 -38.79 -70.84
C LYS A 458 67.32 -37.69 -69.80
N ASN A 459 67.06 -36.45 -70.22
CA ASN A 459 66.95 -35.30 -69.31
C ASN A 459 65.50 -34.83 -69.08
N THR A 460 64.56 -35.16 -69.95
CA THR A 460 63.17 -34.67 -69.87
C THR A 460 62.24 -35.65 -69.15
N GLU A 461 62.30 -36.95 -69.49
CA GLU A 461 61.36 -37.96 -68.98
C GLU A 461 61.48 -38.19 -67.45
N PRO A 462 62.68 -38.39 -66.88
CA PRO A 462 62.81 -38.61 -65.45
C PRO A 462 62.33 -37.42 -64.61
N LYS A 463 62.41 -36.21 -65.16
CA LYS A 463 62.01 -34.96 -64.49
C LYS A 463 60.49 -34.79 -64.50
N PHE A 464 59.84 -35.07 -65.63
CA PHE A 464 58.38 -35.10 -65.70
C PHE A 464 57.80 -36.18 -64.75
N GLN A 465 58.36 -37.40 -64.78
CA GLN A 465 57.95 -38.48 -63.88
C GLN A 465 58.14 -38.13 -62.40
N SER A 466 59.18 -37.35 -62.06
CA SER A 466 59.38 -36.87 -60.69
C SER A 466 58.30 -35.88 -60.23
N ILE A 467 57.83 -34.98 -61.10
CA ILE A 467 56.74 -34.04 -60.78
C ILE A 467 55.42 -34.81 -60.59
N LEU A 468 55.15 -35.75 -61.50
CA LEU A 468 53.94 -36.58 -61.49
C LEU A 468 53.91 -37.51 -60.25
N SER A 469 55.02 -38.16 -59.92
CA SER A 469 55.15 -39.00 -58.72
C SER A 469 55.00 -38.21 -57.43
N HIS A 470 55.51 -36.96 -57.38
CA HIS A 470 55.40 -36.10 -56.20
C HIS A 470 53.94 -35.80 -55.85
N TYR A 471 53.15 -35.33 -56.82
CA TYR A 471 51.74 -34.99 -56.56
C TYR A 471 50.84 -36.23 -56.46
N GLN A 472 51.18 -37.36 -57.09
CA GLN A 472 50.45 -38.64 -56.89
C GLN A 472 50.66 -39.22 -55.49
N ALA A 473 51.89 -39.19 -54.96
CA ALA A 473 52.15 -39.54 -53.57
C ALA A 473 51.40 -38.58 -52.62
N MET A 474 51.33 -37.30 -52.99
CA MET A 474 50.40 -36.33 -52.42
C MET A 474 48.96 -36.49 -52.89
N LEU A 475 48.48 -37.65 -53.33
CA LEU A 475 47.05 -37.97 -53.48
C LEU A 475 46.69 -39.27 -52.75
N GLU A 476 47.64 -40.18 -52.57
CA GLU A 476 47.45 -41.44 -51.87
C GLU A 476 47.20 -41.29 -50.35
N TYR A 477 46.26 -42.09 -49.85
CA TYR A 477 45.98 -42.25 -48.44
C TYR A 477 46.87 -43.37 -47.87
N GLN A 478 47.82 -43.03 -46.99
CA GLN A 478 48.71 -44.01 -46.38
C GLN A 478 48.37 -44.23 -44.89
N PRO A 479 47.92 -45.44 -44.48
CA PRO A 479 47.47 -45.70 -43.11
C PRO A 479 48.57 -45.77 -42.04
N LYS A 480 49.85 -45.84 -42.44
CA LYS A 480 51.00 -46.07 -41.54
C LYS A 480 51.89 -44.85 -41.30
N GLU A 481 51.66 -43.76 -42.02
CA GLU A 481 52.37 -42.49 -41.84
C GLU A 481 51.36 -41.40 -41.46
N SER A 482 51.78 -40.40 -40.66
CA SER A 482 50.89 -39.35 -40.12
C SER A 482 50.45 -38.36 -41.21
N ASN A 483 49.69 -38.83 -42.19
CA ASN A 483 49.10 -37.99 -43.22
C ASN A 483 47.90 -37.24 -42.63
N TYR A 484 47.87 -35.92 -42.85
CA TYR A 484 46.81 -34.98 -42.47
C TYR A 484 45.38 -35.51 -42.71
N PHE A 485 45.13 -36.22 -43.82
CA PHE A 485 43.80 -36.74 -44.15
C PHE A 485 43.41 -38.01 -43.39
N HIS A 486 44.38 -38.81 -42.94
CA HIS A 486 44.14 -39.92 -42.03
C HIS A 486 43.65 -39.40 -40.67
N ALA A 487 44.29 -38.34 -40.16
CA ALA A 487 43.88 -37.68 -38.93
C ALA A 487 42.47 -37.08 -39.03
N ILE A 488 42.11 -36.48 -40.17
CA ILE A 488 40.74 -35.99 -40.44
C ILE A 488 39.74 -37.14 -40.42
N SER A 489 39.99 -38.22 -41.16
CA SER A 489 39.09 -39.38 -41.23
C SER A 489 38.84 -40.02 -39.86
N GLN A 490 39.89 -40.18 -39.04
CA GLN A 490 39.76 -40.67 -37.67
C GLN A 490 38.94 -39.71 -36.79
N SER A 491 39.17 -38.41 -36.90
CA SER A 491 38.47 -37.39 -36.12
C SER A 491 36.97 -37.39 -36.44
N VAL A 492 36.59 -37.40 -37.72
CA VAL A 492 35.17 -37.42 -38.11
C VAL A 492 34.49 -38.74 -37.74
N THR A 493 35.20 -39.88 -37.84
CA THR A 493 34.67 -41.18 -37.39
C THR A 493 34.41 -41.21 -35.87
N GLY A 494 35.29 -40.59 -35.07
CA GLY A 494 35.11 -40.44 -33.64
C GLY A 494 33.85 -39.63 -33.28
N ILE A 495 33.63 -38.51 -33.99
CA ILE A 495 32.45 -37.65 -33.84
C ILE A 495 31.16 -38.43 -34.10
N LEU A 496 31.08 -39.17 -35.22
CA LEU A 496 29.89 -39.95 -35.59
C LEU A 496 29.57 -41.05 -34.56
N LYS A 497 30.58 -41.74 -34.01
CA LYS A 497 30.39 -42.75 -32.94
C LYS A 497 29.86 -42.13 -31.65
N GLY A 498 30.42 -40.99 -31.25
CA GLY A 498 29.97 -40.24 -30.08
C GLY A 498 28.50 -39.83 -30.21
N MET A 499 28.12 -39.28 -31.37
CA MET A 499 26.74 -38.90 -31.66
C MET A 499 25.75 -40.07 -31.62
N ASN A 500 26.08 -41.20 -32.27
CA ASN A 500 25.20 -42.37 -32.28
C ASN A 500 24.95 -42.91 -30.86
N THR A 501 25.94 -42.81 -29.99
CA THR A 501 25.82 -43.18 -28.58
C THR A 501 24.86 -42.25 -27.84
N LEU A 502 24.95 -40.94 -28.07
CA LEU A 502 24.03 -39.95 -27.49
C LEU A 502 22.58 -40.15 -27.97
N ILE A 503 22.37 -40.32 -29.28
CA ILE A 503 21.04 -40.53 -29.86
C ILE A 503 20.41 -41.83 -29.32
N THR A 504 21.19 -42.91 -29.20
CA THR A 504 20.72 -44.19 -28.65
C THR A 504 20.33 -44.06 -27.18
N THR A 505 21.11 -43.29 -26.40
CA THR A 505 20.83 -43.04 -24.98
C THR A 505 19.57 -42.19 -24.81
N ALA A 506 19.42 -41.12 -25.59
CA ALA A 506 18.23 -40.28 -25.60
C ALA A 506 16.98 -41.06 -26.03
N SER A 507 17.09 -41.93 -27.04
CA SER A 507 15.96 -42.76 -27.52
C SER A 507 15.44 -43.75 -26.47
N LYS A 508 16.29 -44.22 -25.54
CA LYS A 508 15.86 -45.06 -24.41
C LYS A 508 15.10 -44.26 -23.34
N GLN A 509 15.48 -43.01 -23.14
CA GLN A 509 14.86 -42.12 -22.15
C GLN A 509 13.60 -41.43 -22.69
N LEU A 510 13.45 -41.34 -24.01
CA LEU A 510 12.39 -40.63 -24.73
C LEU A 510 11.70 -41.57 -25.76
N PRO A 511 11.01 -42.62 -25.31
CA PRO A 511 10.44 -43.64 -26.21
C PRO A 511 9.38 -43.09 -27.18
N ASP A 512 8.69 -42.01 -26.79
CA ASP A 512 7.64 -41.38 -27.59
C ASP A 512 8.19 -40.53 -28.75
N ILE A 513 9.49 -40.23 -28.75
CA ILE A 513 10.14 -39.40 -29.77
C ILE A 513 10.95 -40.29 -30.70
N LYS A 514 10.46 -40.43 -31.94
CA LYS A 514 11.17 -41.20 -32.98
C LYS A 514 12.32 -40.40 -33.58
N PHE A 515 13.50 -40.50 -32.97
CA PHE A 515 14.74 -40.13 -33.62
C PHE A 515 14.97 -41.10 -34.78
N HIS A 516 14.89 -40.60 -36.02
CA HIS A 516 15.19 -41.43 -37.19
C HIS A 516 16.65 -41.89 -37.09
N LYS A 517 16.99 -43.10 -37.57
CA LYS A 517 18.39 -43.55 -37.72
C LYS A 517 19.13 -42.54 -38.59
N LEU A 518 19.79 -41.56 -37.98
CA LEU A 518 20.42 -40.46 -38.70
C LEU A 518 21.75 -40.90 -39.34
N ILE A 519 22.37 -41.99 -38.88
CA ILE A 519 23.68 -42.42 -39.37
C ILE A 519 23.75 -43.95 -39.41
N GLY A 520 23.24 -44.55 -40.49
CA GLY A 520 23.69 -45.88 -40.91
C GLY A 520 25.14 -45.80 -41.37
N GLN A 521 25.95 -46.78 -40.94
CA GLN A 521 27.40 -46.95 -41.20
C GLN A 521 27.98 -46.06 -42.32
N LEU A 522 28.53 -44.90 -41.95
CA LEU A 522 29.33 -44.06 -42.83
C LEU A 522 30.80 -44.33 -42.54
N ASP A 523 31.43 -45.08 -43.45
CA ASP A 523 32.86 -45.30 -43.46
C ASP A 523 33.49 -44.20 -44.30
N ILE A 524 34.10 -43.21 -43.65
CA ILE A 524 34.80 -42.09 -44.30
C ILE A 524 36.19 -42.58 -44.72
N ARG A 525 36.22 -43.69 -45.46
CA ARG A 525 37.36 -44.02 -46.30
C ARG A 525 37.23 -43.17 -47.56
N PRO A 526 38.29 -42.48 -47.99
CA PRO A 526 38.29 -41.72 -49.23
C PRO A 526 38.27 -42.65 -50.46
N GLN A 527 37.30 -43.57 -50.58
CA GLN A 527 37.19 -44.42 -51.78
C GLN A 527 36.93 -43.57 -53.04
N GLY A 528 36.35 -42.37 -52.88
CA GLY A 528 36.24 -41.38 -53.96
C GLY A 528 37.59 -40.77 -54.39
N LEU A 529 38.64 -40.84 -53.58
CA LEU A 529 39.97 -40.29 -53.90
C LEU A 529 40.96 -41.33 -54.41
N SER A 530 40.75 -42.62 -54.15
CA SER A 530 41.52 -43.70 -54.78
C SER A 530 41.19 -43.87 -56.27
N ASN A 531 40.06 -43.32 -56.73
CA ASN A 531 39.63 -43.33 -58.13
C ASN A 531 39.87 -41.97 -58.82
N ILE A 532 40.93 -41.26 -58.45
CA ILE A 532 41.50 -40.33 -59.42
C ILE A 532 42.04 -41.22 -60.52
N PRO A 533 41.48 -41.18 -61.74
CA PRO A 533 42.00 -42.02 -62.80
C PRO A 533 43.50 -41.77 -62.87
N THR A 534 44.31 -42.79 -63.08
CA THR A 534 45.62 -42.63 -63.69
C THR A 534 45.33 -41.99 -65.04
N VAL A 535 45.15 -40.67 -65.08
CA VAL A 535 44.79 -39.99 -66.31
C VAL A 535 46.04 -40.17 -67.18
N ASP A 536 45.84 -40.81 -68.32
CA ASP A 536 46.85 -41.09 -69.34
C ASP A 536 47.09 -39.83 -70.19
N TRP A 537 47.41 -38.71 -69.53
CA TRP A 537 47.43 -37.41 -70.19
C TRP A 537 48.84 -36.87 -70.37
N LYS A 538 49.13 -36.70 -71.66
CA LYS A 538 50.08 -35.75 -72.23
C LYS A 538 51.56 -36.01 -72.06
N TYR A 539 52.07 -37.14 -71.57
CA TYR A 539 53.50 -37.37 -71.78
C TYR A 539 53.84 -37.49 -73.28
N LYS A 540 53.00 -38.18 -74.07
CA LYS A 540 53.15 -38.26 -75.54
C LYS A 540 52.91 -36.92 -76.24
N GLU A 541 51.93 -36.12 -75.80
CA GLU A 541 51.74 -34.75 -76.33
C GLU A 541 52.87 -33.80 -75.89
N PHE A 542 53.39 -33.91 -74.67
CA PHE A 542 54.46 -33.11 -74.10
C PHE A 542 55.79 -33.39 -74.81
N SER A 543 56.19 -34.65 -74.91
CA SER A 543 57.40 -35.06 -75.63
C SER A 543 57.28 -34.74 -77.12
N GLY A 544 56.12 -34.98 -77.74
CA GLY A 544 55.88 -34.67 -79.15
C GLY A 544 55.93 -33.17 -79.47
N LYS A 545 55.25 -32.34 -78.67
CA LYS A 545 55.10 -30.89 -78.92
C LYS A 545 56.36 -30.10 -78.58
N ILE A 546 57.06 -30.44 -77.48
CA ILE A 546 58.37 -29.83 -77.17
C ILE A 546 59.42 -30.25 -78.20
N ARG A 547 59.43 -31.52 -78.64
CA ARG A 547 60.36 -31.98 -79.69
C ARG A 547 60.10 -31.30 -81.03
N THR A 548 58.87 -30.88 -81.32
CA THR A 548 58.56 -30.06 -82.51
C THR A 548 58.93 -28.59 -82.30
N ASP A 549 58.58 -27.98 -81.17
CA ASP A 549 58.89 -26.57 -80.88
C ASP A 549 60.40 -26.30 -80.69
N SER A 550 61.17 -27.31 -80.30
CA SER A 550 62.65 -27.26 -80.20
C SER A 550 63.39 -27.49 -81.53
N LYS A 551 62.70 -27.94 -82.58
CA LYS A 551 63.24 -28.16 -83.94
C LYS A 551 62.79 -27.02 -84.86
N THR A 552 63.61 -25.98 -84.99
CA THR A 552 63.41 -24.87 -85.95
C THR A 552 64.25 -25.09 -87.21
N THR A 553 63.99 -24.40 -88.32
CA THR A 553 64.86 -24.47 -89.52
C THR A 553 66.32 -24.08 -89.23
N GLU A 554 66.55 -23.18 -88.26
CA GLU A 554 67.90 -22.83 -87.75
C GLU A 554 68.61 -24.02 -87.05
N TRP A 555 67.84 -24.99 -86.53
CA TRP A 555 68.34 -26.21 -85.90
C TRP A 555 69.08 -27.11 -86.91
N GLU A 556 68.56 -27.24 -88.13
CA GLU A 556 69.18 -28.01 -89.23
C GLU A 556 70.41 -27.27 -89.81
N GLU A 557 70.38 -25.95 -89.89
CA GLU A 557 71.50 -25.13 -90.38
C GLU A 557 72.71 -25.13 -89.42
N SER A 558 72.45 -25.21 -88.11
CA SER A 558 73.49 -25.27 -87.07
C SER A 558 74.39 -26.52 -87.18
N PHE A 559 73.88 -27.62 -87.74
CA PHE A 559 74.63 -28.86 -87.98
C PHE A 559 75.65 -28.76 -89.13
N LEU A 560 75.50 -27.78 -90.04
CA LEU A 560 76.18 -27.74 -91.35
C LEU A 560 77.27 -26.66 -91.47
N LEU A 561 77.74 -26.08 -90.37
CA LEU A 561 78.76 -25.04 -90.40
C LEU A 561 80.18 -25.63 -90.45
N PHE A 562 80.61 -26.12 -91.63
CA PHE A 562 82.00 -25.98 -92.16
C PHE A 562 82.13 -26.63 -93.56
N PHE A 563 81.60 -25.98 -94.60
CA PHE A 563 81.94 -26.28 -96.01
C PHE A 563 82.66 -25.11 -96.67
N THR A 564 83.96 -24.97 -96.42
CA THR A 564 84.81 -24.12 -97.26
C THR A 564 85.88 -24.97 -97.93
N GLN A 565 85.67 -25.20 -99.23
CA GLN A 565 86.63 -25.75 -100.18
C GLN A 565 87.99 -25.02 -100.05
N LYS A 566 89.00 -25.67 -99.46
CA LYS A 566 90.36 -25.61 -100.02
C LYS A 566 90.54 -26.91 -100.78
N ARG A 567 90.87 -26.80 -102.07
CA ARG A 567 90.82 -27.81 -103.14
C ARG A 567 91.62 -29.12 -102.91
N SER A 568 91.81 -29.62 -101.69
CA SER A 568 92.51 -30.90 -101.46
C SER A 568 92.12 -31.75 -100.24
N LYS A 569 91.06 -31.50 -99.45
CA LYS A 569 90.59 -32.43 -98.39
C LYS A 569 89.07 -32.47 -98.18
N THR A 570 88.49 -33.65 -97.95
CA THR A 570 87.06 -33.97 -97.81
C THR A 570 86.70 -34.51 -96.40
N GLU A 571 86.42 -33.64 -95.41
CA GLU A 571 86.08 -34.04 -94.01
C GLU A 571 85.01 -33.11 -93.39
N TYR A 572 84.04 -33.65 -92.62
CA TYR A 572 82.79 -32.99 -92.11
C TYR A 572 82.68 -33.05 -90.55
N SER A 573 82.07 -32.08 -89.83
CA SER A 573 81.83 -32.13 -88.36
C SER A 573 80.57 -31.34 -87.92
N TYR A 574 80.07 -31.54 -86.68
CA TYR A 574 78.81 -30.90 -86.18
C TYR A 574 78.91 -30.25 -84.77
N ASP A 575 77.98 -29.34 -84.43
CA ASP A 575 77.84 -28.69 -83.10
C ASP A 575 76.36 -28.48 -82.71
N CYS A 576 75.92 -29.08 -81.60
CA CYS A 576 74.53 -29.02 -81.13
C CYS A 576 74.29 -28.00 -79.99
N SER A 577 75.29 -27.21 -79.59
CA SER A 577 75.26 -26.45 -78.33
C SER A 577 74.11 -25.42 -78.27
N TRP A 578 73.77 -24.80 -79.39
CA TRP A 578 72.68 -23.81 -79.47
C TRP A 578 71.29 -24.47 -79.38
N ALA A 579 71.11 -25.58 -80.09
CA ALA A 579 69.90 -26.41 -80.06
C ALA A 579 69.55 -26.88 -78.63
N PHE A 580 70.54 -27.33 -77.87
CA PHE A 580 70.36 -27.73 -76.47
C PHE A 580 69.88 -26.58 -75.58
N ASN A 581 70.50 -25.40 -75.71
CA ASN A 581 70.15 -24.22 -74.90
C ASN A 581 68.71 -23.71 -75.16
N GLN A 582 68.21 -23.79 -76.40
CA GLN A 582 66.83 -23.40 -76.70
C GLN A 582 65.82 -24.45 -76.22
N ALA A 583 66.11 -25.74 -76.46
CA ALA A 583 65.29 -26.83 -75.96
C ALA A 583 65.17 -26.80 -74.43
N GLU A 584 66.26 -26.52 -73.70
CA GLU A 584 66.27 -26.41 -72.23
C GLU A 584 65.28 -25.35 -71.72
N LYS A 585 65.27 -24.15 -72.33
CA LYS A 585 64.36 -23.06 -71.93
C LYS A 585 62.89 -23.44 -72.13
N ILE A 586 62.57 -24.06 -73.26
CA ILE A 586 61.20 -24.49 -73.60
C ILE A 586 60.75 -25.63 -72.67
N ILE A 587 61.63 -26.61 -72.43
CA ILE A 587 61.36 -27.73 -71.51
C ILE A 587 61.10 -27.20 -70.11
N HIS A 588 61.97 -26.33 -69.58
CA HIS A 588 61.83 -25.80 -68.23
C HIS A 588 60.53 -25.01 -68.04
N SER A 589 60.19 -24.13 -68.99
CA SER A 589 58.93 -23.38 -68.96
C SER A 589 57.71 -24.29 -69.01
N THR A 590 57.79 -25.42 -69.71
CA THR A 590 56.67 -26.35 -69.87
C THR A 590 56.51 -27.24 -68.63
N LEU A 591 57.61 -27.74 -68.04
CA LEU A 591 57.59 -28.47 -66.78
C LEU A 591 57.01 -27.62 -65.63
N ASP A 592 57.39 -26.34 -65.54
CA ASP A 592 56.83 -25.41 -64.54
C ASP A 592 55.33 -25.16 -64.75
N LYS A 593 54.85 -25.13 -66.00
CA LYS A 593 53.42 -24.99 -66.32
C LYS A 593 52.62 -26.21 -65.85
N TYR A 594 53.06 -27.42 -66.17
CA TYR A 594 52.35 -28.64 -65.77
C TYR A 594 52.38 -28.84 -64.25
N SER A 595 53.50 -28.54 -63.59
CA SER A 595 53.57 -28.57 -62.13
C SER A 595 52.54 -27.64 -61.48
N LYS A 596 52.32 -26.43 -62.03
CA LYS A 596 51.27 -25.51 -61.58
C LYS A 596 49.86 -26.09 -61.74
N GLU A 597 49.56 -26.69 -62.89
CA GLU A 597 48.25 -27.29 -63.16
C GLU A 597 47.98 -28.46 -62.20
N TRP A 598 48.98 -29.31 -61.94
CA TRP A 598 48.89 -30.45 -61.03
C TRP A 598 48.77 -30.03 -59.57
N HIS A 599 49.48 -28.99 -59.17
CA HIS A 599 49.36 -28.38 -57.84
C HIS A 599 47.92 -27.91 -57.58
N LEU A 600 47.30 -27.23 -58.54
CA LEU A 600 45.92 -26.75 -58.43
C LEU A 600 44.88 -27.89 -58.44
N ASP A 601 45.03 -28.90 -59.30
CA ASP A 601 44.14 -30.08 -59.31
C ASP A 601 44.26 -30.89 -58.00
N THR A 602 45.48 -31.01 -57.46
CA THR A 602 45.72 -31.64 -56.15
C THR A 602 45.01 -30.88 -55.04
N ILE A 603 45.07 -29.55 -55.02
CA ILE A 603 44.35 -28.71 -54.04
C ILE A 603 42.84 -28.90 -54.16
N GLN A 604 42.30 -28.92 -55.38
CA GLN A 604 40.88 -29.12 -55.65
C GLN A 604 40.38 -30.47 -55.11
N ARG A 605 41.06 -31.56 -55.48
CA ARG A 605 40.62 -32.90 -55.11
C ARG A 605 40.89 -33.22 -53.64
N ARG A 606 42.05 -32.85 -53.09
CA ARG A 606 42.40 -33.19 -51.70
C ARG A 606 41.66 -32.38 -50.66
N PHE A 607 41.49 -31.07 -50.86
CA PHE A 607 40.97 -30.22 -49.80
C PHE A 607 39.52 -29.80 -50.07
N ILE A 608 39.20 -29.36 -51.28
CA ILE A 608 37.86 -28.81 -51.57
C ILE A 608 36.81 -29.91 -51.61
N ASP A 609 37.05 -31.02 -52.32
CA ASP A 609 36.06 -32.09 -52.46
C ASP A 609 35.86 -32.87 -51.14
N ILE A 610 36.93 -33.09 -50.34
CA ILE A 610 36.80 -33.70 -49.01
C ILE A 610 36.00 -32.80 -48.07
N ALA A 611 36.29 -31.49 -48.03
CA ALA A 611 35.53 -30.56 -47.19
C ALA A 611 34.03 -30.58 -47.52
N LYS A 612 33.69 -30.59 -48.82
CA LYS A 612 32.30 -30.69 -49.30
C LYS A 612 31.65 -32.01 -48.89
N TYR A 613 32.38 -33.13 -48.94
CA TYR A 613 31.86 -34.43 -48.52
C TYR A 613 31.57 -34.48 -47.01
N VAL A 614 32.48 -33.98 -46.17
CA VAL A 614 32.28 -33.88 -44.70
C VAL A 614 31.09 -32.98 -44.38
N GLN A 615 30.91 -31.89 -45.12
CA GLN A 615 29.77 -31.00 -44.99
C GLN A 615 28.42 -31.69 -45.28
N GLU A 616 28.30 -32.42 -46.39
CA GLU A 616 27.04 -33.09 -46.77
C GLU A 616 26.72 -34.31 -45.89
N MET A 617 27.72 -35.13 -45.55
CA MET A 617 27.49 -36.42 -44.87
C MET A 617 27.42 -36.33 -43.35
N VAL A 618 27.94 -35.24 -42.75
CA VAL A 618 28.03 -35.11 -41.28
C VAL A 618 27.37 -33.83 -40.79
N LEU A 619 27.72 -32.68 -41.35
CA LEU A 619 27.20 -31.39 -40.87
C LEU A 619 25.69 -31.23 -41.13
N LYS A 620 25.22 -31.64 -42.31
CA LYS A 620 23.79 -31.53 -42.68
C LYS A 620 22.86 -32.41 -41.81
N PRO A 621 23.17 -33.69 -41.53
CA PRO A 621 22.45 -34.49 -40.53
C PRO A 621 22.40 -33.86 -39.12
N LEU A 622 23.50 -33.25 -38.66
CA LEU A 622 23.55 -32.53 -37.37
C LEU A 622 22.56 -31.37 -37.31
N ILE A 623 22.53 -30.54 -38.37
CA ILE A 623 21.60 -29.42 -38.50
C ILE A 623 20.13 -29.91 -38.53
N GLN A 624 19.84 -31.05 -39.17
CA GLN A 624 18.50 -31.63 -39.16
C GLN A 624 18.07 -32.12 -37.77
N LEU A 625 19.00 -32.69 -37.00
CA LEU A 625 18.74 -33.07 -35.61
C LEU A 625 18.47 -31.84 -34.75
N HIS A 626 19.27 -30.78 -34.91
CA HIS A 626 19.10 -29.48 -34.24
C HIS A 626 17.68 -28.92 -34.45
N ASN A 627 17.26 -28.81 -35.71
CA ASN A 627 15.96 -28.25 -36.09
C ASN A 627 14.76 -29.06 -35.58
N LYS A 628 14.95 -30.32 -35.18
CA LYS A 628 13.90 -31.16 -34.56
C LYS A 628 13.90 -31.07 -33.03
N VAL A 629 15.07 -30.97 -32.40
CA VAL A 629 15.21 -30.97 -30.94
C VAL A 629 14.91 -29.59 -30.35
N GLU A 630 15.32 -28.51 -31.01
CA GLU A 630 15.14 -27.14 -30.51
C GLU A 630 13.66 -26.76 -30.29
N PRO A 631 12.71 -27.04 -31.21
CA PRO A 631 11.30 -26.75 -30.96
C PRO A 631 10.70 -27.57 -29.81
N LEU A 632 11.09 -28.84 -29.68
CA LEU A 632 10.60 -29.72 -28.61
C LEU A 632 11.04 -29.25 -27.23
N ILE A 633 12.25 -28.67 -27.12
CA ILE A 633 12.72 -28.02 -25.88
C ILE A 633 11.82 -26.82 -25.55
N LYS A 634 11.60 -25.91 -26.52
CA LYS A 634 10.75 -24.72 -26.32
C LYS A 634 9.31 -25.08 -25.92
N ASP A 635 8.72 -26.09 -26.54
CA ASP A 635 7.37 -26.56 -26.20
C ASP A 635 7.31 -27.15 -24.79
N THR A 636 8.31 -27.95 -24.42
CA THR A 636 8.42 -28.56 -23.09
C THR A 636 8.64 -27.50 -22.00
N GLU A 637 9.48 -26.49 -22.25
CA GLU A 637 9.68 -25.33 -21.37
C GLU A 637 8.38 -24.53 -21.17
N SER A 638 7.64 -24.28 -22.25
CA SER A 638 6.35 -23.59 -22.19
C SER A 638 5.32 -24.34 -21.36
N GLU A 639 5.26 -25.67 -21.50
CA GLU A 639 4.35 -26.51 -20.72
C GLU A 639 4.73 -26.56 -19.23
N ILE A 640 6.03 -26.63 -18.92
CA ILE A 640 6.54 -26.53 -17.54
C ILE A 640 6.15 -25.19 -16.92
N LEU A 641 6.31 -24.07 -17.65
CA LEU A 641 5.92 -22.74 -17.19
C LEU A 641 4.40 -22.63 -16.88
N LYS A 642 3.55 -23.23 -17.71
CA LYS A 642 2.10 -23.30 -17.47
C LYS A 642 1.78 -24.07 -16.19
N LEU A 643 2.41 -25.23 -15.98
CA LEU A 643 2.24 -26.02 -14.76
C LEU A 643 2.80 -25.29 -13.52
N GLU A 644 3.90 -24.56 -13.64
CA GLU A 644 4.46 -23.73 -12.56
C GLU A 644 3.49 -22.60 -12.16
N ALA A 645 2.89 -21.92 -13.12
CA ALA A 645 1.86 -20.91 -12.86
C ALA A 645 0.62 -21.52 -12.20
N GLN A 646 0.15 -22.68 -12.67
CA GLN A 646 -0.97 -23.41 -12.08
C GLN A 646 -0.67 -23.88 -10.65
N LEU A 647 0.54 -24.40 -10.40
CA LEU A 647 0.99 -24.83 -9.09
C LEU A 647 1.08 -23.66 -8.11
N ALA A 648 1.69 -22.54 -8.53
CA ALA A 648 1.78 -21.33 -7.71
C ALA A 648 0.39 -20.78 -7.34
N LYS A 649 -0.53 -20.75 -8.31
CA LYS A 649 -1.92 -20.33 -8.07
C LYS A 649 -2.61 -21.21 -7.02
N ARG A 650 -2.55 -22.54 -7.19
CA ARG A 650 -3.20 -23.50 -6.28
C ARG A 650 -2.57 -23.55 -4.90
N GLN A 651 -1.24 -23.42 -4.82
CA GLN A 651 -0.54 -23.31 -3.54
C GLN A 651 -0.96 -22.03 -2.79
N ALA A 652 -1.07 -20.90 -3.49
CA ALA A 652 -1.56 -19.66 -2.90
C ALA A 652 -3.02 -19.77 -2.42
N GLU A 653 -3.88 -20.46 -3.18
CA GLU A 653 -5.27 -20.74 -2.78
C GLU A 653 -5.35 -21.65 -1.55
N SER A 654 -4.54 -22.71 -1.48
CA SER A 654 -4.47 -23.64 -0.34
C SER A 654 -3.99 -22.93 0.94
N VAL A 655 -2.96 -22.09 0.85
CA VAL A 655 -2.48 -21.27 1.99
C VAL A 655 -3.58 -20.35 2.49
N LYS A 656 -4.27 -19.61 1.61
CA LYS A 656 -5.37 -18.73 2.00
C LYS A 656 -6.53 -19.47 2.68
N MET A 657 -6.86 -20.68 2.24
CA MET A 657 -7.90 -21.51 2.88
C MET A 657 -7.49 -21.94 4.29
N ILE A 658 -6.23 -22.35 4.46
CA ILE A 658 -5.67 -22.73 5.76
C ILE A 658 -5.66 -21.54 6.72
N ASP A 659 -5.27 -20.37 6.23
CA ASP A 659 -5.25 -19.13 7.02
C ASP A 659 -6.66 -18.73 7.45
N LEU A 660 -7.65 -18.78 6.55
CA LEU A 660 -9.05 -18.52 6.87
C LEU A 660 -9.58 -19.51 7.92
N LYS A 661 -9.27 -20.80 7.77
CA LYS A 661 -9.67 -21.85 8.72
C LYS A 661 -9.15 -21.53 10.12
N HIS A 662 -7.86 -21.24 10.22
CA HIS A 662 -7.23 -20.93 11.50
C HIS A 662 -7.72 -19.62 12.11
N ASP A 663 -7.91 -18.56 11.31
CA ASP A 663 -8.43 -17.28 11.78
C ASP A 663 -9.87 -17.44 12.31
N VAL A 664 -10.78 -18.08 11.57
CA VAL A 664 -12.17 -18.27 12.02
C VAL A 664 -12.23 -19.17 13.25
N GLY A 665 -11.41 -20.23 13.32
CA GLY A 665 -11.28 -21.07 14.51
C GLY A 665 -10.78 -20.28 15.73
N PHE A 666 -9.73 -19.50 15.57
CA PHE A 666 -9.16 -18.64 16.61
C PHE A 666 -10.19 -17.65 17.17
N ARG A 667 -10.86 -16.90 16.28
CA ARG A 667 -11.84 -15.88 16.65
C ARG A 667 -13.04 -16.49 17.37
N THR A 668 -13.43 -17.69 16.94
CA THR A 668 -14.49 -18.47 17.60
C THR A 668 -14.07 -18.95 18.98
N ASP A 669 -12.87 -19.48 19.14
CA ASP A 669 -12.38 -19.93 20.44
C ASP A 669 -12.33 -18.77 21.44
N LEU A 670 -11.79 -17.61 21.02
CA LEU A 670 -11.76 -16.39 21.84
C LEU A 670 -13.16 -15.93 22.28
N ALA A 671 -14.14 -16.13 21.39
CA ALA A 671 -15.51 -15.70 21.59
C ALA A 671 -16.36 -16.72 22.39
N THR A 672 -16.06 -18.02 22.36
CA THR A 672 -16.99 -19.08 22.79
C THR A 672 -16.47 -20.01 23.88
N ARG A 673 -15.16 -20.22 24.00
CA ARG A 673 -14.59 -21.14 24.98
C ARG A 673 -13.90 -20.35 26.08
N ARG A 674 -14.53 -20.26 27.25
CA ARG A 674 -13.88 -19.75 28.46
C ARG A 674 -13.97 -20.77 29.57
N LYS A 675 -12.95 -21.62 29.67
CA LYS A 675 -12.53 -22.09 30.99
C LYS A 675 -11.96 -20.86 31.68
N SER A 676 -12.53 -20.47 32.82
CA SER A 676 -11.97 -19.43 33.67
C SER A 676 -11.19 -20.07 34.79
N ILE A 677 -10.02 -19.51 35.08
CA ILE A 677 -9.24 -19.87 36.26
C ILE A 677 -8.89 -18.60 37.03
N THR A 678 -8.90 -18.70 38.35
CA THR A 678 -8.43 -17.63 39.24
C THR A 678 -7.09 -18.04 39.83
N LEU A 679 -6.09 -17.17 39.75
CA LEU A 679 -4.77 -17.41 40.33
C LEU A 679 -4.57 -16.49 41.52
N THR A 680 -4.24 -17.07 42.68
CA THR A 680 -3.79 -16.34 43.86
C THR A 680 -2.26 -16.20 43.84
N PRO A 681 -1.69 -15.03 44.16
CA PRO A 681 -0.24 -14.84 44.23
C PRO A 681 0.39 -15.75 45.29
N GLY A 682 1.64 -16.17 45.07
CA GLY A 682 2.40 -17.04 45.99
C GLY A 682 2.01 -18.53 45.99
N LYS A 683 0.75 -18.87 45.68
CA LYS A 683 0.29 -20.26 45.53
C LYS A 683 0.52 -20.82 44.12
N SER A 684 0.53 -19.95 43.12
CA SER A 684 0.60 -20.34 41.70
C SER A 684 1.81 -19.71 41.01
N ASN A 685 2.59 -20.52 40.29
CA ASN A 685 3.67 -20.01 39.45
C ASN A 685 3.12 -19.62 38.06
N LEU A 686 3.13 -18.32 37.75
CA LEU A 686 2.57 -17.78 36.50
C LEU A 686 3.24 -18.38 35.25
N ASP A 687 4.56 -18.60 35.25
CA ASP A 687 5.28 -19.21 34.13
C ASP A 687 4.77 -20.62 33.81
N ILE A 688 4.56 -21.42 34.86
CA ILE A 688 4.08 -22.81 34.75
C ILE A 688 2.61 -22.83 34.35
N MET A 689 1.79 -21.93 34.89
CA MET A 689 0.37 -21.87 34.55
C MET A 689 0.16 -21.44 33.11
N LEU A 690 0.83 -20.38 32.66
CA LEU A 690 0.73 -19.89 31.28
C LEU A 690 1.11 -20.96 30.25
N THR A 691 1.99 -21.90 30.57
CA THR A 691 2.37 -23.02 29.67
C THR A 691 1.40 -24.19 29.70
N LYS A 692 0.75 -24.49 30.83
CA LYS A 692 -0.15 -25.66 30.97
C LYS A 692 -1.61 -25.43 30.55
N ILE A 693 -2.09 -24.19 30.64
CA ILE A 693 -3.49 -23.86 30.33
C ILE A 693 -3.85 -24.07 28.86
N GLU A 694 -5.11 -24.42 28.62
CA GLU A 694 -5.67 -24.57 27.27
C GLU A 694 -5.86 -23.20 26.60
N SER A 695 -5.82 -23.18 25.26
CA SER A 695 -6.14 -21.99 24.47
C SER A 695 -7.57 -21.49 24.74
N GLY A 696 -7.76 -20.18 24.79
CA GLY A 696 -9.04 -19.53 25.11
C GLY A 696 -9.30 -19.34 26.61
N THR A 697 -8.44 -19.87 27.48
CA THR A 697 -8.59 -19.73 28.93
C THR A 697 -8.53 -18.26 29.36
N THR A 698 -9.48 -17.85 30.21
CA THR A 698 -9.46 -16.55 30.89
C THR A 698 -8.85 -16.72 32.28
N ILE A 699 -7.79 -15.96 32.56
CA ILE A 699 -7.05 -15.97 33.80
C ILE A 699 -7.39 -14.71 34.57
N TYR A 700 -8.07 -14.89 35.71
CA TYR A 700 -8.28 -13.82 36.68
C TYR A 700 -7.12 -13.82 37.67
N LEU A 701 -6.43 -12.69 37.77
CA LEU A 701 -5.38 -12.47 38.74
C LEU A 701 -5.96 -11.69 39.92
N GLU A 702 -5.88 -12.27 41.11
CA GLU A 702 -6.21 -11.57 42.35
C GLU A 702 -5.19 -10.45 42.64
N GLU A 703 -5.44 -9.71 43.72
CA GLU A 703 -4.52 -8.68 44.20
C GLU A 703 -3.18 -9.30 44.59
N GLY A 704 -2.09 -8.69 44.13
CA GLY A 704 -0.73 -9.05 44.51
C GLY A 704 0.27 -9.09 43.36
N VAL A 705 1.43 -9.68 43.64
CA VAL A 705 2.60 -9.67 42.75
C VAL A 705 2.86 -11.06 42.17
N TYR A 706 2.87 -11.14 40.84
CA TYR A 706 3.23 -12.32 40.07
C TYR A 706 4.58 -12.11 39.41
N HIS A 707 5.29 -13.21 39.12
CA HIS A 707 6.62 -13.15 38.54
C HIS A 707 6.66 -13.93 37.23
N LEU A 708 7.16 -13.28 36.18
CA LEU A 708 7.60 -13.91 34.95
C LEU A 708 9.12 -14.01 34.97
N LYS A 709 9.68 -15.22 35.12
CA LYS A 709 11.12 -15.42 35.34
C LYS A 709 11.86 -15.89 34.08
N GLN A 710 11.13 -16.40 33.10
CA GLN A 710 11.70 -16.96 31.88
C GLN A 710 11.00 -16.42 30.63
N LYS A 711 11.64 -16.60 29.48
CA LYS A 711 10.99 -16.34 28.20
C LYS A 711 10.02 -17.47 27.89
N LEU A 712 8.78 -17.12 27.58
CA LEU A 712 7.73 -18.07 27.20
C LEU A 712 7.41 -17.91 25.71
N GLU A 713 7.33 -19.02 24.99
CA GLU A 713 6.83 -19.06 23.61
C GLU A 713 5.45 -19.72 23.66
N LEU A 714 4.41 -18.96 23.31
CA LEU A 714 3.01 -19.34 23.43
C LEU A 714 2.36 -19.36 22.04
N ALA A 715 1.86 -20.53 21.65
CA ALA A 715 1.00 -20.73 20.49
C ALA A 715 -0.42 -21.05 20.98
N LYS A 716 -1.04 -20.09 21.68
CA LYS A 716 -2.40 -20.20 22.21
C LYS A 716 -2.98 -18.85 22.56
N SER A 717 -4.31 -18.76 22.48
CA SER A 717 -5.08 -17.57 22.82
C SER A 717 -5.26 -17.43 24.32
N LEU A 718 -5.08 -16.24 24.86
CA LEU A 718 -5.15 -16.01 26.31
C LEU A 718 -5.84 -14.70 26.65
N SER A 719 -6.61 -14.71 27.74
CA SER A 719 -7.07 -13.48 28.39
C SER A 719 -6.55 -13.45 29.81
N VAL A 720 -5.87 -12.36 30.19
CA VAL A 720 -5.34 -12.14 31.54
C VAL A 720 -5.93 -10.85 32.07
N ILE A 721 -6.70 -10.95 33.14
CA ILE A 721 -7.47 -9.85 33.71
C ILE A 721 -7.07 -9.69 35.18
N GLY A 722 -6.58 -8.50 35.53
CA GLY A 722 -6.25 -8.12 36.90
C GLY A 722 -7.34 -7.30 37.58
N LEU A 723 -7.08 -6.89 38.81
CA LEU A 723 -7.97 -6.03 39.59
C LEU A 723 -7.71 -4.53 39.41
N GLY A 724 -6.70 -4.13 38.65
CA GLY A 724 -6.44 -2.72 38.34
C GLY A 724 -4.99 -2.31 38.57
N LYS A 725 -4.67 -1.11 38.09
CA LYS A 725 -3.36 -0.47 38.22
C LYS A 725 -2.94 -0.41 39.68
N GLY A 726 -1.77 -0.99 40.00
CA GLY A 726 -1.20 -1.03 41.35
C GLY A 726 -1.75 -2.10 42.28
N LEU A 727 -2.86 -2.77 41.93
CA LEU A 727 -3.42 -3.88 42.70
C LEU A 727 -2.88 -5.23 42.22
N THR A 728 -2.82 -5.43 40.90
CA THR A 728 -2.27 -6.64 40.29
C THR A 728 -1.02 -6.29 39.49
N THR A 729 0.13 -6.79 39.93
CA THR A 729 1.43 -6.49 39.31
C THR A 729 2.11 -7.76 38.80
N ILE A 730 2.54 -7.75 37.53
CA ILE A 730 3.40 -8.78 36.94
C ILE A 730 4.83 -8.23 36.80
N LYS A 731 5.75 -8.78 37.61
CA LYS A 731 7.18 -8.47 37.53
C LYS A 731 7.86 -9.34 36.49
N VAL A 732 8.48 -8.70 35.49
CA VAL A 732 9.18 -9.36 34.38
C VAL A 732 10.68 -9.30 34.65
N GLY A 733 11.26 -10.47 34.95
CA GLY A 733 12.67 -10.62 35.28
C GLY A 733 13.60 -10.42 34.07
N LYS A 734 14.91 -10.39 34.34
CA LYS A 734 15.95 -10.20 33.31
C LYS A 734 15.83 -11.25 32.20
N GLY A 735 15.68 -10.82 30.96
CA GLY A 735 15.54 -11.70 29.80
C GLY A 735 14.22 -12.50 29.73
N ALA A 736 13.30 -12.29 30.68
CA ALA A 736 11.95 -12.86 30.62
C ALA A 736 11.06 -12.05 29.67
N GLY A 737 9.97 -12.66 29.23
CA GLY A 737 8.99 -12.05 28.32
C GLY A 737 8.11 -13.12 27.70
N VAL A 738 7.06 -12.69 27.02
CA VAL A 738 6.12 -13.58 26.32
C VAL A 738 6.26 -13.37 24.83
N ASN A 739 6.38 -14.46 24.06
CA ASN A 739 6.31 -14.45 22.62
C ASN A 739 5.04 -15.17 22.19
N LEU A 740 4.14 -14.44 21.54
CA LEU A 740 2.91 -15.00 20.98
C LEU A 740 3.06 -15.12 19.48
N LYS A 741 2.84 -16.33 18.96
CA LYS A 741 3.04 -16.66 17.55
C LYS A 741 1.83 -17.32 16.93
N GLY A 742 1.63 -17.12 15.64
CA GLY A 742 0.65 -17.85 14.83
C GLY A 742 -0.76 -17.30 14.99
N ASN A 743 -1.77 -18.13 14.74
CA ASN A 743 -3.15 -17.69 14.67
C ASN A 743 -3.80 -17.59 16.06
N HIS A 744 -3.19 -16.81 16.94
CA HIS A 744 -3.60 -16.64 18.33
C HIS A 744 -3.72 -15.15 18.66
N GLY A 745 -4.18 -14.87 19.87
CA GLY A 745 -4.35 -13.50 20.32
C GLY A 745 -4.42 -13.38 21.83
N LEU A 746 -4.27 -12.15 22.27
CA LEU A 746 -4.02 -11.84 23.67
C LEU A 746 -4.92 -10.71 24.13
N VAL A 747 -5.55 -10.89 25.28
CA VAL A 747 -6.27 -9.84 25.98
C VAL A 747 -5.61 -9.57 27.31
N LEU A 748 -5.20 -8.33 27.55
CA LEU A 748 -4.65 -7.86 28.82
C LEU A 748 -5.50 -6.72 29.34
N GLU A 749 -6.00 -6.87 30.56
CA GLU A 749 -6.85 -5.84 31.17
C GLU A 749 -6.45 -5.61 32.61
N ARG A 750 -6.36 -4.34 33.03
CA ARG A 750 -6.23 -3.96 34.45
C ARG A 750 -5.02 -4.56 35.18
N ILE A 751 -3.87 -4.56 34.51
CA ILE A 751 -2.60 -5.13 35.04
C ILE A 751 -1.48 -4.09 34.97
N SER A 752 -0.67 -4.04 36.02
CA SER A 752 0.63 -3.34 36.02
C SER A 752 1.77 -4.31 35.68
N PHE A 753 2.58 -4.01 34.68
CA PHE A 753 3.80 -4.71 34.32
C PHE A 753 5.03 -3.91 34.73
N GLU A 754 5.93 -4.55 35.48
CA GLU A 754 7.21 -3.96 35.88
C GLU A 754 8.35 -4.79 35.31
N ALA A 755 9.07 -4.25 34.34
CA ALA A 755 10.14 -4.96 33.64
C ALA A 755 11.52 -4.40 33.99
N SER A 756 12.49 -5.29 34.19
CA SER A 756 13.88 -4.93 34.47
C SER A 756 14.85 -5.69 33.57
N ASN A 757 15.68 -4.97 32.81
CA ASN A 757 16.67 -5.54 31.90
C ASN A 757 16.05 -6.53 30.88
N THR A 758 14.95 -6.13 30.25
CA THR A 758 14.21 -6.96 29.29
C THR A 758 14.32 -6.41 27.86
N LYS A 759 14.25 -7.30 26.86
CA LYS A 759 14.18 -6.88 25.45
C LYS A 759 12.77 -6.40 25.09
N TYR A 760 11.76 -7.15 25.52
CA TYR A 760 10.35 -6.83 25.41
C TYR A 760 9.59 -7.50 26.56
N ILE A 761 8.45 -6.95 26.96
CA ILE A 761 7.52 -7.68 27.83
C ILE A 761 6.77 -8.69 26.99
N ILE A 762 6.25 -8.25 25.83
CA ILE A 762 5.51 -9.11 24.90
C ILE A 762 5.93 -8.83 23.46
N GLU A 763 6.34 -9.88 22.77
CA GLU A 763 6.50 -9.93 21.31
C GLU A 763 5.30 -10.68 20.71
N MET A 764 4.71 -10.10 19.67
CA MET A 764 3.47 -10.55 19.06
C MET A 764 3.68 -10.67 17.56
N ASP A 765 3.63 -11.89 17.07
CA ASP A 765 3.51 -12.23 15.65
C ASP A 765 2.25 -13.10 15.52
N CYS A 766 1.12 -12.47 15.79
CA CYS A 766 -0.15 -13.13 16.05
C CYS A 766 -1.30 -12.42 15.33
N LEU A 767 -2.54 -12.87 15.49
CA LEU A 767 -3.67 -12.24 14.79
C LEU A 767 -4.07 -10.92 15.45
N GLU A 768 -4.29 -10.94 16.76
CA GLU A 768 -4.90 -9.80 17.45
C GLU A 768 -4.48 -9.71 18.91
N THR A 769 -4.24 -8.48 19.37
CA THR A 769 -4.02 -8.19 20.78
C THR A 769 -4.87 -7.02 21.24
N VAL A 770 -5.53 -7.17 22.39
CA VAL A 770 -6.28 -6.12 23.08
C VAL A 770 -5.59 -5.81 24.40
N VAL A 771 -5.30 -4.54 24.65
CA VAL A 771 -4.73 -4.06 25.92
C VAL A 771 -5.57 -2.90 26.44
N GLY A 772 -6.18 -3.07 27.60
CA GLY A 772 -7.03 -2.06 28.24
C GLY A 772 -6.62 -1.78 29.68
N ASP A 773 -6.59 -0.50 30.04
CA ASP A 773 -6.33 -0.05 31.42
C ASP A 773 -5.07 -0.66 32.07
N CYS A 774 -4.02 -0.88 31.27
CA CYS A 774 -2.76 -1.47 31.72
C CYS A 774 -1.69 -0.39 31.99
N GLN A 775 -0.73 -0.72 32.85
CA GLN A 775 0.45 0.12 33.09
C GLN A 775 1.71 -0.69 32.80
N PHE A 776 2.61 -0.16 31.97
CA PHE A 776 3.90 -0.75 31.66
C PHE A 776 5.01 0.18 32.13
N VAL A 777 5.91 -0.34 32.95
CA VAL A 777 7.07 0.40 33.49
C VAL A 777 8.35 -0.39 33.22
N GLY A 778 9.27 0.21 32.47
CA GLY A 778 10.57 -0.36 32.13
C GLY A 778 11.68 0.20 33.01
N THR A 779 12.63 -0.64 33.40
CA THR A 779 13.92 -0.21 33.95
C THR A 779 15.02 -0.87 33.13
N ASN A 780 15.87 -0.07 32.47
CA ASN A 780 16.88 -0.53 31.52
C ASN A 780 16.33 -1.57 30.52
N SER A 781 15.09 -1.37 30.05
CA SER A 781 14.37 -2.30 29.20
C SER A 781 14.12 -1.70 27.83
N HIS A 782 14.24 -2.51 26.78
CA HIS A 782 14.26 -1.99 25.42
C HIS A 782 12.86 -1.70 24.88
N GLN A 783 11.88 -2.62 25.00
CA GLN A 783 10.51 -2.41 24.48
C GLN A 783 9.47 -2.87 25.51
N ALA A 784 8.26 -2.29 25.52
CA ALA A 784 7.15 -2.90 26.26
C ALA A 784 6.45 -3.93 25.38
N LEU A 785 5.86 -3.48 24.28
CA LEU A 785 5.12 -4.31 23.32
C LEU A 785 5.76 -4.23 21.93
N TYR A 786 5.88 -5.36 21.26
CA TYR A 786 6.47 -5.45 19.94
C TYR A 786 5.57 -6.27 19.02
N LEU A 787 4.91 -5.60 18.08
CA LEU A 787 4.01 -6.19 17.11
C LEU A 787 4.72 -6.38 15.77
N LYS A 788 4.53 -7.55 15.17
CA LYS A 788 5.17 -8.00 13.93
C LYS A 788 4.15 -8.69 13.02
N GLY A 789 4.60 -9.09 11.82
CA GLY A 789 3.76 -9.81 10.87
C GLY A 789 2.54 -8.99 10.50
N GLU A 790 1.36 -9.59 10.56
CA GLU A 790 0.06 -8.95 10.29
C GLU A 790 -0.74 -8.71 11.60
N THR A 791 -0.04 -8.54 12.73
CA THR A 791 -0.71 -8.40 14.04
C THR A 791 -1.54 -7.13 14.12
N GLU A 792 -2.81 -7.26 14.52
CA GLU A 792 -3.69 -6.13 14.85
C GLU A 792 -3.71 -5.86 16.37
N GLY A 793 -3.16 -4.71 16.78
CA GLY A 793 -3.21 -4.24 18.17
C GLY A 793 -4.34 -3.23 18.40
N HIS A 794 -5.10 -3.43 19.48
CA HIS A 794 -6.08 -2.49 19.99
C HIS A 794 -5.71 -2.11 21.44
N ILE A 795 -5.21 -0.89 21.64
CA ILE A 795 -4.63 -0.47 22.92
C ILE A 795 -5.35 0.77 23.41
N GLN A 796 -5.88 0.73 24.62
CA GLN A 796 -6.62 1.85 25.19
C GLN A 796 -6.36 2.08 26.68
N GLN A 797 -6.48 3.34 27.10
CA GLN A 797 -6.41 3.76 28.52
C GLN A 797 -5.16 3.24 29.27
N SER A 798 -4.08 2.98 28.54
CA SER A 798 -2.87 2.33 29.04
C SER A 798 -1.68 3.29 29.06
N SER A 799 -0.68 3.00 29.89
CA SER A 799 0.52 3.84 30.00
C SER A 799 1.80 3.06 29.76
N PHE A 800 2.74 3.60 28.98
CA PHE A 800 4.03 3.02 28.64
C PHE A 800 5.15 3.97 29.06
N SER A 801 5.94 3.56 30.05
CA SER A 801 6.92 4.45 30.66
C SER A 801 8.30 3.83 30.89
N ARG A 802 9.35 4.66 30.75
CA ARG A 802 10.74 4.32 31.06
C ARG A 802 11.35 3.16 30.24
N PHE A 803 10.83 2.90 29.05
CA PHE A 803 11.47 2.00 28.08
C PHE A 803 12.38 2.77 27.13
N TYR A 804 13.24 2.08 26.38
CA TYR A 804 13.81 2.69 25.17
C TYR A 804 12.74 2.90 24.09
N LYS A 805 11.82 1.94 23.92
CA LYS A 805 10.65 2.00 23.03
C LYS A 805 9.40 1.65 23.83
N GLY A 806 8.36 2.48 23.81
CA GLY A 806 7.07 2.09 24.40
C GLY A 806 6.47 0.92 23.63
N ILE A 807 6.08 1.18 22.38
CA ILE A 807 5.54 0.18 21.46
C ILE A 807 6.33 0.22 20.15
N THR A 808 6.53 -0.95 19.53
CA THR A 808 7.11 -1.07 18.19
C THR A 808 6.19 -1.83 17.26
N LEU A 809 5.98 -1.30 16.05
CA LEU A 809 5.32 -1.95 14.94
C LEU A 809 6.35 -2.25 13.84
N GLN A 810 6.33 -3.47 13.35
CA GLN A 810 7.13 -3.91 12.20
C GLN A 810 6.28 -4.69 11.21
N ASP A 811 6.78 -4.82 9.98
CA ASP A 811 6.16 -5.57 8.87
C ASP A 811 4.77 -5.00 8.54
N GLY A 812 3.72 -5.82 8.43
CA GLY A 812 2.34 -5.38 8.15
C GLY A 812 1.50 -5.04 9.39
N SER A 813 2.11 -5.01 10.59
CA SER A 813 1.35 -4.87 11.83
C SER A 813 0.59 -3.54 11.91
N MET A 814 -0.62 -3.60 12.49
CA MET A 814 -1.50 -2.46 12.64
C MET A 814 -1.77 -2.17 14.12
N LEU A 815 -1.87 -0.90 14.48
CA LEU A 815 -2.22 -0.46 15.83
C LEU A 815 -3.36 0.55 15.79
N THR A 816 -4.43 0.27 16.52
CA THR A 816 -5.42 1.27 16.93
C THR A 816 -5.17 1.61 18.39
N SER A 817 -4.92 2.88 18.68
CA SER A 817 -4.53 3.34 20.01
C SER A 817 -5.38 4.55 20.43
N ASN A 818 -6.07 4.46 21.56
CA ASN A 818 -6.92 5.54 22.08
C ASN A 818 -6.68 5.85 23.56
N VAL A 819 -6.55 7.13 23.93
CA VAL A 819 -6.38 7.60 25.33
C VAL A 819 -5.20 6.94 26.05
N ASN A 820 -4.06 6.75 25.38
CA ASN A 820 -2.87 6.17 26.01
C ASN A 820 -1.83 7.23 26.38
N LEU A 821 -0.97 6.89 27.33
CA LEU A 821 0.11 7.74 27.83
C LEU A 821 1.49 7.12 27.54
N PHE A 822 2.36 7.84 26.84
CA PHE A 822 3.74 7.44 26.57
C PHE A 822 4.70 8.40 27.25
N ILE A 823 5.34 7.95 28.35
CA ILE A 823 5.98 8.86 29.31
C ILE A 823 7.45 8.49 29.53
N HIS A 824 8.36 9.45 29.32
CA HIS A 824 9.78 9.32 29.67
C HIS A 824 10.47 8.09 29.07
N ASN A 825 10.16 7.77 27.80
CA ASN A 825 10.89 6.73 27.07
C ASN A 825 12.18 7.32 26.49
N SER A 826 13.32 6.68 26.74
CA SER A 826 14.66 7.20 26.37
C SER A 826 14.94 7.17 24.86
N GLY A 827 14.10 6.48 24.09
CA GLY A 827 14.06 6.54 22.63
C GLY A 827 12.66 6.95 22.17
N TYR A 828 11.83 6.00 21.79
CA TYR A 828 10.56 6.23 21.09
C TYR A 828 9.37 5.95 22.00
N GLY A 829 8.34 6.81 21.99
CA GLY A 829 7.03 6.44 22.53
C GLY A 829 6.42 5.32 21.69
N LEU A 830 6.35 5.54 20.38
CA LEU A 830 5.92 4.56 19.38
C LEU A 830 6.85 4.56 18.15
N GLU A 831 7.32 3.40 17.74
CA GLU A 831 8.11 3.22 16.52
C GLU A 831 7.35 2.41 15.47
N LEU A 832 7.26 2.92 14.24
CA LEU A 832 6.75 2.19 13.08
C LEU A 832 7.86 1.97 12.05
N SER A 833 7.98 0.74 11.58
CA SER A 833 8.92 0.31 10.54
C SER A 833 8.27 -0.67 9.57
N GLY A 834 8.93 -0.99 8.45
CA GLY A 834 8.37 -1.85 7.42
C GLY A 834 7.13 -1.22 6.77
N ARG A 835 5.97 -1.89 6.85
CA ARG A 835 4.67 -1.42 6.36
C ARG A 835 3.69 -1.12 7.52
N GLY A 836 4.20 -0.94 8.74
CA GLY A 836 3.37 -0.79 9.93
C GLY A 836 2.39 0.39 9.81
N GLU A 837 1.19 0.21 10.37
CA GLU A 837 0.12 1.20 10.32
C GLU A 837 -0.39 1.55 11.71
N ALA A 838 -0.54 2.85 12.01
CA ALA A 838 -1.10 3.29 13.30
C ALA A 838 -2.25 4.29 13.13
N LEU A 839 -3.33 4.06 13.87
CA LEU A 839 -4.44 4.96 14.08
C LEU A 839 -4.42 5.41 15.54
N LEU A 840 -3.91 6.62 15.78
CA LEU A 840 -3.73 7.21 17.10
C LEU A 840 -4.75 8.32 17.31
N ASP A 841 -5.66 8.14 18.26
CA ASP A 841 -6.68 9.11 18.65
C ASP A 841 -6.49 9.49 20.12
N GLU A 842 -6.44 10.77 20.44
CA GLU A 842 -6.43 11.27 21.84
C GLU A 842 -5.30 10.69 22.73
N ASN A 843 -4.12 10.42 22.16
CA ASN A 843 -2.97 9.91 22.92
C ASN A 843 -2.06 11.04 23.40
N THR A 844 -1.33 10.80 24.50
CA THR A 844 -0.40 11.78 25.08
C THR A 844 1.02 11.25 25.13
N PHE A 845 1.97 11.99 24.56
CA PHE A 845 3.40 11.66 24.53
C PHE A 845 4.22 12.72 25.29
N ILE A 846 4.81 12.35 26.43
CA ILE A 846 5.50 13.26 27.35
C ILE A 846 6.94 12.84 27.59
N GLY A 847 7.89 13.76 27.38
CA GLY A 847 9.27 13.58 27.85
C GLY A 847 10.06 12.44 27.19
N ASN A 848 9.69 12.04 25.98
CA ASN A 848 10.39 11.02 25.18
C ASN A 848 11.48 11.66 24.30
N ASP A 849 12.47 10.91 23.83
CA ASP A 849 13.38 11.43 22.78
C ASP A 849 12.60 11.66 21.48
N VAL A 850 11.80 10.68 21.06
CA VAL A 850 10.84 10.82 19.96
C VAL A 850 9.46 10.38 20.44
N GLY A 851 8.43 11.19 20.21
CA GLY A 851 7.05 10.77 20.48
C GLY A 851 6.63 9.60 19.59
N VAL A 852 6.53 9.85 18.28
CA VAL A 852 6.21 8.81 17.27
C VAL A 852 7.20 8.89 16.10
N THR A 853 7.63 7.74 15.58
CA THR A 853 8.41 7.68 14.33
C THR A 853 7.74 6.82 13.26
N TYR A 854 7.74 7.32 12.03
CA TYR A 854 7.32 6.62 10.81
C TYR A 854 8.54 6.37 9.92
N GLY A 855 8.94 5.11 9.78
CA GLY A 855 10.03 4.64 8.91
C GLY A 855 9.54 3.87 7.68
N ASP A 856 10.45 3.57 6.76
CA ASP A 856 10.24 2.68 5.60
C ASP A 856 8.99 3.02 4.77
N TYR A 857 7.95 2.17 4.78
CA TYR A 857 6.69 2.35 4.06
C TYR A 857 5.49 2.48 5.01
N SER A 858 5.74 2.88 6.26
CA SER A 858 4.70 3.02 7.28
C SER A 858 3.69 4.13 6.94
N LYS A 859 2.48 3.97 7.47
CA LYS A 859 1.36 4.89 7.26
C LYS A 859 0.52 5.01 8.52
N GLY A 860 -0.40 5.96 8.56
CA GLY A 860 -1.26 6.11 9.72
C GLY A 860 -1.90 7.47 9.85
N VAL A 861 -2.76 7.58 10.85
CA VAL A 861 -3.41 8.82 11.25
C VAL A 861 -3.08 9.08 12.71
N VAL A 862 -2.61 10.29 13.01
CA VAL A 862 -2.49 10.80 14.38
C VAL A 862 -3.42 11.98 14.51
N GLN A 863 -4.38 11.90 15.43
CA GLN A 863 -5.34 12.97 15.66
C GLN A 863 -5.65 13.23 17.12
N LYS A 864 -6.02 14.49 17.42
CA LYS A 864 -6.39 14.96 18.77
C LYS A 864 -5.39 14.62 19.87
N SER A 865 -4.14 14.35 19.49
CA SER A 865 -3.12 13.86 20.39
C SER A 865 -2.22 15.00 20.85
N THR A 866 -1.64 14.85 22.04
CA THR A 866 -0.79 15.87 22.66
C THR A 866 0.64 15.36 22.78
N PHE A 867 1.58 16.15 22.29
CA PHE A 867 3.02 15.92 22.38
C PHE A 867 3.62 17.03 23.22
N THR A 868 4.29 16.71 24.32
CA THR A 868 4.82 17.73 25.25
C THR A 868 6.20 17.37 25.78
N ASN A 869 7.13 18.32 25.78
CA ASN A 869 8.48 18.15 26.33
C ASN A 869 9.27 16.96 25.77
N ASN A 870 8.90 16.43 24.59
CA ASN A 870 9.73 15.47 23.87
C ASN A 870 10.93 16.19 23.23
N VAL A 871 12.04 15.50 22.97
CA VAL A 871 13.12 16.10 22.17
C VAL A 871 12.62 16.38 20.75
N LYS A 872 11.93 15.39 20.16
CA LYS A 872 11.27 15.45 18.86
C LYS A 872 9.81 14.97 19.02
N GLY A 873 8.84 15.71 18.48
CA GLY A 873 7.43 15.30 18.53
C GLY A 873 7.15 14.09 17.65
N ILE A 874 7.11 14.29 16.34
CA ILE A 874 6.96 13.22 15.34
C ILE A 874 8.07 13.28 14.29
N MET A 875 8.62 12.12 13.93
CA MET A 875 9.59 11.97 12.85
C MET A 875 9.02 11.11 11.72
N VAL A 876 9.13 11.57 10.49
CA VAL A 876 8.58 10.93 9.29
C VAL A 876 9.68 10.79 8.25
N SER A 877 9.99 9.55 7.86
CA SER A 877 11.16 9.22 7.05
C SER A 877 10.88 8.10 6.04
N GLY A 878 11.87 7.76 5.22
CA GLY A 878 11.76 6.70 4.21
C GLY A 878 10.80 7.09 3.08
N ASN A 879 9.87 6.19 2.78
CA ASN A 879 8.73 6.35 1.87
C ASN A 879 7.39 6.32 2.66
N SER A 880 7.37 6.81 3.90
CA SER A 880 6.17 6.82 4.74
C SER A 880 5.16 7.90 4.33
N HIS A 881 3.88 7.69 4.67
CA HIS A 881 2.75 8.53 4.24
C HIS A 881 1.73 8.87 5.35
N PRO A 882 2.10 9.40 6.53
CA PRO A 882 1.14 9.66 7.61
C PRO A 882 0.29 10.93 7.41
N SER A 883 -0.87 10.94 8.06
CA SER A 883 -1.76 12.10 8.21
C SER A 883 -1.79 12.55 9.68
N LEU A 884 -1.42 13.80 9.94
CA LEU A 884 -1.24 14.37 11.27
C LEU A 884 -2.22 15.53 11.42
N VAL A 885 -3.33 15.34 12.13
CA VAL A 885 -4.48 16.26 12.12
C VAL A 885 -4.96 16.64 13.52
N ASN A 886 -5.21 17.92 13.81
CA ASN A 886 -5.76 18.37 15.10
C ASN A 886 -4.92 17.96 16.33
N ASN A 887 -3.59 17.99 16.25
CA ASN A 887 -2.71 17.66 17.37
C ASN A 887 -2.07 18.92 17.98
N ASP A 888 -1.68 18.81 19.25
CA ASP A 888 -0.95 19.85 19.99
C ASP A 888 0.52 19.44 20.19
N PHE A 889 1.47 20.27 19.73
CA PHE A 889 2.92 20.06 19.85
C PHE A 889 3.56 21.17 20.69
N ASN A 890 3.96 20.84 21.91
CA ASN A 890 4.35 21.82 22.92
C ASN A 890 5.77 21.58 23.46
N GLN A 891 6.57 22.65 23.50
CA GLN A 891 7.83 22.72 24.25
C GLN A 891 8.88 21.66 23.87
N HIS A 892 8.96 21.29 22.59
CA HIS A 892 9.97 20.34 22.12
C HIS A 892 11.37 20.96 22.02
N ASN A 893 12.40 20.21 22.44
CA ASN A 893 13.79 20.68 22.46
C ASN A 893 14.40 20.84 21.06
N MET A 894 13.88 20.14 20.03
CA MET A 894 14.34 20.27 18.64
C MET A 894 13.22 20.64 17.68
N PHE A 895 12.22 19.76 17.49
CA PHE A 895 11.17 20.04 16.53
C PHE A 895 9.84 19.37 16.89
N GLY A 896 8.73 20.01 16.52
CA GLY A 896 7.40 19.42 16.58
C GLY A 896 7.25 18.27 15.60
N ILE A 897 7.42 18.54 14.30
CA ILE A 897 7.40 17.51 13.26
C ILE A 897 8.63 17.64 12.35
N SER A 898 9.24 16.50 12.01
CA SER A 898 10.26 16.41 10.96
C SER A 898 9.83 15.44 9.87
N VAL A 899 9.94 15.87 8.61
CA VAL A 899 9.69 15.04 7.42
C VAL A 899 10.92 15.05 6.51
N ASN A 900 11.50 13.90 6.21
CA ASN A 900 12.76 13.78 5.48
C ASN A 900 12.75 12.64 4.44
N LEU A 901 13.88 12.44 3.76
CA LEU A 901 14.05 11.44 2.70
C LEU A 901 12.99 11.57 1.57
N ASN A 902 12.26 10.50 1.23
CA ASN A 902 11.21 10.49 0.20
C ASN A 902 9.80 10.53 0.80
N ALA A 903 9.69 10.83 2.09
CA ALA A 903 8.43 10.70 2.80
C ALA A 903 7.41 11.74 2.33
N LYS A 904 6.13 11.40 2.47
CA LYS A 904 5.03 12.30 2.22
C LYS A 904 4.21 12.46 3.49
N ALA A 905 3.75 13.66 3.78
CA ALA A 905 2.93 13.87 4.97
C ALA A 905 1.85 14.92 4.73
N THR A 906 0.70 14.71 5.37
CA THR A 906 -0.34 15.73 5.49
C THR A 906 -0.34 16.23 6.93
N ILE A 907 -0.13 17.53 7.13
CA ILE A 907 -0.08 18.18 8.43
C ILE A 907 -1.19 19.22 8.44
N ALA A 908 -2.29 18.97 9.15
CA ALA A 908 -3.45 19.85 9.11
C ALA A 908 -4.05 20.20 10.47
N LYS A 909 -4.48 21.45 10.67
CA LYS A 909 -5.20 21.88 11.87
C LYS A 909 -4.49 21.64 13.21
N ASN A 910 -3.17 21.47 13.19
CA ASN A 910 -2.37 21.28 14.39
C ASN A 910 -1.95 22.62 14.99
N ARG A 911 -1.67 22.62 16.29
CA ARG A 911 -1.08 23.75 17.01
C ARG A 911 0.34 23.39 17.43
N PHE A 912 1.28 24.28 17.15
CA PHE A 912 2.66 24.19 17.58
C PHE A 912 2.96 25.38 18.49
N PHE A 913 3.52 25.13 19.67
CA PHE A 913 3.80 26.16 20.66
C PHE A 913 5.13 25.92 21.38
N GLU A 914 6.00 26.94 21.43
CA GLU A 914 7.26 26.93 22.19
C GLU A 914 8.26 25.81 21.85
N ASN A 915 8.19 25.21 20.66
CA ASN A 915 9.21 24.28 20.19
C ASN A 915 10.41 25.03 19.63
N GLN A 916 11.58 24.37 19.56
CA GLN A 916 12.75 24.97 18.92
C GLN A 916 12.51 25.23 17.42
N ILE A 917 11.92 24.30 16.69
CA ILE A 917 11.37 24.50 15.34
C ILE A 917 9.96 23.90 15.31
N GLY A 918 9.00 24.56 14.68
CA GLY A 918 7.65 24.00 14.55
C GLY A 918 7.63 22.76 13.66
N VAL A 919 7.92 22.96 12.37
CA VAL A 919 7.96 21.90 11.36
C VAL A 919 9.24 22.00 10.52
N THR A 920 9.87 20.86 10.22
CA THR A 920 11.00 20.79 9.28
C THR A 920 10.75 19.79 8.14
N CYS A 921 11.12 20.17 6.93
CA CYS A 921 11.02 19.35 5.72
C CYS A 921 12.37 19.34 4.97
N SER A 922 12.92 18.17 4.66
CA SER A 922 14.23 18.03 4.01
C SER A 922 14.24 17.00 2.87
N ASP A 923 15.40 16.87 2.22
CA ASP A 923 15.71 15.88 1.18
C ASP A 923 14.78 15.93 -0.04
N HIS A 924 13.98 14.90 -0.30
CA HIS A 924 13.04 14.83 -1.43
C HIS A 924 11.59 14.71 -0.94
N SER A 925 11.32 15.14 0.30
CA SER A 925 10.01 15.01 0.93
C SER A 925 8.93 15.81 0.22
N HIS A 926 7.69 15.32 0.28
CA HIS A 926 6.52 15.99 -0.31
C HIS A 926 5.44 16.21 0.76
N VAL A 927 5.25 17.46 1.18
CA VAL A 927 4.43 17.76 2.36
C VAL A 927 3.32 18.75 2.03
N ASN A 928 2.11 18.46 2.50
CA ASN A 928 0.99 19.39 2.47
C ASN A 928 0.72 19.87 3.91
N ILE A 929 0.81 21.18 4.14
CA ILE A 929 0.62 21.83 5.44
C ILE A 929 -0.57 22.79 5.33
N SER A 930 -1.65 22.55 6.07
CA SER A 930 -2.85 23.38 5.98
C SER A 930 -3.56 23.68 7.28
N GLN A 931 -4.04 24.91 7.48
CA GLN A 931 -4.86 25.28 8.65
C GLN A 931 -4.15 25.12 10.01
N ASN A 932 -2.83 25.09 10.05
CA ASN A 932 -2.06 24.95 11.30
C ASN A 932 -1.75 26.33 11.92
N GLN A 933 -1.52 26.31 13.24
CA GLN A 933 -1.06 27.46 14.01
C GLN A 933 0.34 27.20 14.55
N LEU A 934 1.35 27.91 14.04
CA LEU A 934 2.74 27.82 14.49
C LEU A 934 3.09 29.09 15.26
N LEU A 935 3.02 29.00 16.58
CA LEU A 935 2.96 30.13 17.49
C LEU A 935 4.14 30.11 18.46
N ASN A 936 4.82 31.24 18.65
CA ASN A 936 5.85 31.40 19.68
C ASN A 936 6.91 30.29 19.69
N GLN A 937 7.36 29.82 18.50
CA GLN A 937 8.49 28.90 18.45
C GLN A 937 9.75 29.62 18.96
N LYS A 938 10.65 28.91 19.66
CA LYS A 938 11.92 29.46 20.14
C LYS A 938 12.88 29.77 18.99
N GLY A 939 12.78 29.02 17.89
CA GLY A 939 13.41 29.29 16.60
C GLY A 939 12.37 29.52 15.51
N ASP A 940 12.57 28.92 14.34
CA ASP A 940 11.74 29.14 13.15
C ASP A 940 10.41 28.38 13.18
N GLY A 941 9.39 28.94 12.53
CA GLY A 941 8.08 28.29 12.36
C GLY A 941 8.18 27.05 11.46
N LEU A 942 8.55 27.25 10.20
CA LEU A 942 8.72 26.18 9.20
C LEU A 942 10.07 26.28 8.49
N CYS A 943 10.85 25.21 8.53
CA CYS A 943 12.11 25.08 7.81
C CYS A 943 11.99 24.10 6.65
N ILE A 944 12.40 24.51 5.44
CA ILE A 944 12.37 23.70 4.23
C ILE A 944 13.78 23.68 3.62
N SER A 945 14.31 22.50 3.35
CA SER A 945 15.67 22.31 2.85
C SER A 945 15.76 21.15 1.85
N GLY A 946 16.92 20.99 1.23
CA GLY A 946 17.12 19.99 0.17
C GLY A 946 16.20 20.26 -1.03
N LYS A 947 15.81 19.22 -1.74
CA LYS A 947 14.83 19.28 -2.85
C LYS A 947 13.38 19.04 -2.38
N ALA A 948 13.07 19.32 -1.10
CA ALA A 948 11.74 19.13 -0.56
C ALA A 948 10.71 20.00 -1.30
N PHE A 949 9.52 19.46 -1.51
CA PHE A 949 8.39 20.15 -2.11
C PHE A 949 7.26 20.30 -1.09
N VAL A 950 6.93 21.54 -0.72
CA VAL A 950 5.95 21.82 0.34
C VAL A 950 4.83 22.73 -0.17
N ARG A 951 3.57 22.34 0.06
CA ARG A 951 2.41 23.22 -0.11
C ARG A 951 1.95 23.70 1.25
N VAL A 952 1.81 25.01 1.42
CA VAL A 952 1.43 25.65 2.69
C VAL A 952 0.17 26.50 2.43
N THR A 953 -0.96 26.15 3.05
CA THR A 953 -2.25 26.78 2.75
C THR A 953 -3.07 27.12 4.00
N ASP A 954 -3.57 28.35 4.11
CA ASP A 954 -4.43 28.78 5.23
C ASP A 954 -3.78 28.60 6.63
N ASN A 955 -2.46 28.71 6.76
CA ASN A 955 -1.75 28.58 8.04
C ASN A 955 -1.44 29.93 8.68
N GLN A 956 -1.23 29.92 10.00
CA GLN A 956 -0.74 31.07 10.76
C GLN A 956 0.66 30.81 11.32
N PHE A 957 1.59 31.72 11.04
CA PHE A 957 2.96 31.73 11.59
C PHE A 957 3.14 33.01 12.39
N ARG A 958 3.18 32.92 13.72
CA ARG A 958 3.18 34.09 14.60
C ARG A 958 4.22 34.01 15.71
N GLN A 959 4.94 35.11 15.95
CA GLN A 959 5.90 35.24 17.05
C GLN A 959 7.02 34.19 17.04
N ASN A 960 7.42 33.71 15.87
CA ASN A 960 8.59 32.84 15.70
C ASN A 960 9.84 33.70 15.43
N ASP A 961 11.04 33.09 15.34
CA ASP A 961 12.23 33.79 14.84
C ASP A 961 12.00 34.24 13.39
N CYS A 962 12.02 33.29 12.45
CA CYS A 962 11.41 33.48 11.13
C CYS A 962 10.09 32.72 11.01
N GLY A 963 9.17 33.25 10.22
CA GLY A 963 7.93 32.53 9.90
C GLY A 963 8.23 31.25 9.10
N ILE A 964 8.86 31.42 7.94
CA ILE A 964 9.21 30.32 7.02
C ILE A 964 10.61 30.53 6.43
N VAL A 965 11.44 29.49 6.45
CA VAL A 965 12.81 29.50 5.91
C VAL A 965 12.98 28.42 4.83
N LEU A 966 13.51 28.79 3.67
CA LEU A 966 13.83 27.90 2.56
C LEU A 966 15.32 27.91 2.22
N SER A 967 15.90 26.73 2.00
CA SER A 967 17.32 26.58 1.61
C SER A 967 17.56 25.39 0.67
N ALA A 968 18.79 25.26 0.16
CA ALA A 968 19.31 24.09 -0.54
C ALA A 968 18.46 23.47 -1.67
N LYS A 969 17.87 24.29 -2.56
CA LYS A 969 16.95 23.90 -3.66
C LYS A 969 15.50 23.56 -3.26
N ALA A 970 15.09 23.95 -2.07
CA ALA A 970 13.73 23.72 -1.58
C ALA A 970 12.69 24.42 -2.47
N ASN A 971 11.50 23.82 -2.60
CA ASN A 971 10.39 24.40 -3.36
C ASN A 971 9.14 24.52 -2.48
N ALA A 972 8.65 25.74 -2.27
CA ALA A 972 7.40 25.94 -1.54
C ALA A 972 6.35 26.75 -2.32
N LYS A 973 5.09 26.34 -2.17
CA LYS A 973 3.91 27.05 -2.67
C LYS A 973 3.02 27.47 -1.51
N LEU A 974 2.88 28.77 -1.31
CA LEU A 974 2.17 29.38 -0.19
C LEU A 974 0.90 30.06 -0.68
N TYR A 975 -0.26 29.68 -0.13
CA TYR A 975 -1.56 30.24 -0.47
C TYR A 975 -2.37 30.64 0.78
N ARG A 976 -2.87 31.89 0.84
CA ARG A 976 -3.72 32.38 1.95
C ARG A 976 -3.16 32.18 3.36
N ASN A 977 -1.83 32.23 3.54
CA ASN A 977 -1.22 32.15 4.87
C ASN A 977 -1.10 33.53 5.52
N ARG A 978 -1.11 33.55 6.85
CA ARG A 978 -0.87 34.74 7.67
C ARG A 978 0.45 34.60 8.43
N ILE A 979 1.43 35.42 8.09
CA ILE A 979 2.79 35.39 8.62
C ILE A 979 3.04 36.71 9.34
N VAL A 980 2.88 36.71 10.66
CA VAL A 980 2.64 37.93 11.43
C VAL A 980 3.49 38.01 12.69
N GLU A 981 4.00 39.21 13.03
CA GLU A 981 4.70 39.46 14.31
C GLU A 981 5.92 38.53 14.57
N ASN A 982 6.63 38.06 13.54
CA ASN A 982 7.86 37.27 13.77
C ASN A 982 9.03 38.19 14.17
N ARG A 983 9.92 37.68 15.02
CA ARG A 983 11.05 38.40 15.63
C ARG A 983 12.09 38.83 14.60
N TRP A 984 12.20 38.12 13.47
CA TRP A 984 13.05 38.48 12.35
C TRP A 984 12.22 38.62 11.07
N SER A 985 12.46 37.79 10.05
CA SER A 985 11.82 37.90 8.75
C SER A 985 10.55 37.04 8.67
N GLY A 986 9.56 37.48 7.90
CA GLY A 986 8.38 36.67 7.63
C GLY A 986 8.75 35.41 6.84
N ILE A 987 9.36 35.61 5.66
CA ILE A 987 9.83 34.53 4.79
C ILE A 987 11.27 34.78 4.37
N GLU A 988 12.10 33.74 4.42
CA GLU A 988 13.48 33.80 3.98
C GLU A 988 13.83 32.71 2.95
N CYS A 989 14.44 33.11 1.82
CA CYS A 989 14.85 32.23 0.74
C CYS A 989 16.36 32.30 0.52
N ARG A 990 17.06 31.16 0.66
CA ARG A 990 18.51 31.03 0.51
C ARG A 990 18.87 29.90 -0.46
N GLN A 991 20.12 29.89 -0.93
CA GLN A 991 20.76 28.72 -1.56
C GLN A 991 19.95 28.00 -2.67
N ASN A 992 19.57 28.74 -3.72
CA ASN A 992 18.85 28.21 -4.90
C ASN A 992 17.43 27.70 -4.61
N SER A 993 16.77 28.19 -3.57
CA SER A 993 15.38 27.82 -3.27
C SER A 993 14.39 28.47 -4.24
N MET A 994 13.19 27.89 -4.33
CA MET A 994 12.08 28.38 -5.12
C MET A 994 10.87 28.61 -4.23
N VAL A 995 10.26 29.79 -4.32
CA VAL A 995 9.05 30.12 -3.58
C VAL A 995 8.00 30.75 -4.50
N THR A 996 6.75 30.30 -4.36
CA THR A 996 5.58 30.89 -5.03
C THR A 996 4.55 31.28 -3.99
N LEU A 997 4.15 32.55 -3.95
CA LEU A 997 3.15 33.07 -3.01
C LEU A 997 1.94 33.62 -3.77
N TYR A 998 0.75 33.24 -3.30
CA TYR A 998 -0.52 33.78 -3.79
C TYR A 998 -1.46 34.16 -2.63
N ARG A 999 -1.94 35.41 -2.57
CA ARG A 999 -2.91 35.90 -1.57
C ARG A 999 -2.51 35.68 -0.11
N ASN A 1000 -1.22 35.80 0.22
CA ASN A 1000 -0.73 35.72 1.61
C ASN A 1000 -0.69 37.11 2.26
N GLN A 1001 -0.84 37.14 3.58
CA GLN A 1001 -0.70 38.32 4.45
C GLN A 1001 0.60 38.21 5.25
N ILE A 1002 1.53 39.12 5.03
CA ILE A 1002 2.84 39.16 5.69
C ILE A 1002 2.95 40.50 6.42
N GLU A 1003 2.77 40.49 7.73
CA GLU A 1003 2.50 41.71 8.49
C GLU A 1003 3.32 41.81 9.77
N LEU A 1004 3.70 43.03 10.17
CA LEU A 1004 4.26 43.29 11.51
C LEU A 1004 5.53 42.47 11.85
N ASN A 1005 6.24 41.93 10.85
CA ASN A 1005 7.50 41.22 11.10
C ASN A 1005 8.60 42.25 11.39
N GLN A 1006 9.41 42.02 12.42
CA GLN A 1006 10.33 43.04 12.93
C GLN A 1006 11.44 43.42 11.93
N SER A 1007 11.87 42.46 11.10
CA SER A 1007 12.85 42.67 10.04
C SER A 1007 12.17 42.74 8.67
N ILE A 1008 12.41 41.82 7.74
CA ILE A 1008 11.90 41.91 6.36
C ILE A 1008 10.67 41.01 6.20
N GLY A 1009 9.65 41.47 5.47
CA GLY A 1009 8.49 40.64 5.12
C GLY A 1009 8.90 39.39 4.32
N LEU A 1010 9.56 39.58 3.18
CA LEU A 1010 10.23 38.51 2.43
C LEU A 1010 11.65 38.91 2.01
N VAL A 1011 12.63 38.08 2.33
CA VAL A 1011 14.02 38.24 1.89
C VAL A 1011 14.48 37.07 1.03
N SER A 1012 15.14 37.37 -0.10
CA SER A 1012 15.76 36.36 -0.98
C SER A 1012 17.21 36.71 -1.29
N VAL A 1013 18.10 35.74 -1.07
CA VAL A 1013 19.55 35.84 -1.34
C VAL A 1013 20.05 34.64 -2.14
N GLY A 1014 21.22 34.80 -2.77
CA GLY A 1014 21.82 33.80 -3.65
C GLY A 1014 21.12 33.69 -5.00
N ASN A 1015 21.00 32.48 -5.54
CA ASN A 1015 20.46 32.21 -6.88
C ASN A 1015 19.03 31.62 -6.80
N SER A 1016 18.20 32.19 -5.93
CA SER A 1016 16.84 31.70 -5.65
C SER A 1016 15.81 32.22 -6.67
N GLN A 1017 14.63 31.61 -6.73
CA GLN A 1017 13.52 31.99 -7.60
C GLN A 1017 12.28 32.39 -6.78
N VAL A 1018 11.76 33.59 -7.04
CA VAL A 1018 10.65 34.18 -6.27
C VAL A 1018 9.49 34.60 -7.18
N ASN A 1019 8.32 33.98 -7.02
CA ASN A 1019 7.12 34.32 -7.79
C ASN A 1019 6.00 34.77 -6.85
N LEU A 1020 5.66 36.07 -6.85
CA LEU A 1020 4.66 36.64 -5.94
C LEU A 1020 3.48 37.21 -6.72
N ARG A 1021 2.26 36.80 -6.37
CA ARG A 1021 1.02 37.35 -6.93
C ARG A 1021 0.00 37.72 -5.85
N GLU A 1022 -0.58 38.92 -5.94
CA GLU A 1022 -1.71 39.34 -5.09
C GLU A 1022 -1.44 39.17 -3.57
N ASN A 1023 -0.20 39.36 -3.09
CA ASN A 1023 0.14 39.26 -1.67
C ASN A 1023 0.20 40.66 -1.01
N GLU A 1024 0.02 40.69 0.31
CA GLU A 1024 0.06 41.91 1.13
C GLU A 1024 1.25 41.87 2.10
N PHE A 1025 2.08 42.91 2.06
CA PHE A 1025 3.26 43.13 2.89
C PHE A 1025 3.10 44.44 3.66
N THR A 1026 2.59 44.36 4.89
CA THR A 1026 2.16 45.55 5.64
C THR A 1026 2.90 45.71 6.96
N SER A 1027 3.43 46.90 7.23
CA SER A 1027 4.05 47.24 8.53
C SER A 1027 5.19 46.32 8.98
N ASN A 1028 5.94 45.77 8.02
CA ASN A 1028 7.22 45.11 8.29
C ASN A 1028 8.34 46.16 8.40
N GLY A 1029 9.58 45.73 8.66
CA GLY A 1029 10.77 46.56 8.42
C GLY A 1029 10.86 46.93 6.93
N ASP A 1030 11.37 46.05 6.08
CA ASP A 1030 11.20 46.16 4.62
C ASP A 1030 10.06 45.23 4.16
N GLY A 1031 9.30 45.61 3.13
CA GLY A 1031 8.26 44.74 2.57
C GLY A 1031 8.86 43.51 1.89
N ILE A 1032 9.55 43.73 0.77
CA ILE A 1032 10.23 42.68 -0.01
C ILE A 1032 11.67 43.10 -0.31
N GLN A 1033 12.64 42.22 -0.06
CA GLN A 1033 14.05 42.43 -0.39
C GLN A 1033 14.61 41.28 -1.23
N LEU A 1034 15.07 41.59 -2.45
CA LEU A 1034 15.64 40.64 -3.40
C LEU A 1034 17.09 41.00 -3.70
N ALA A 1035 18.02 40.08 -3.43
CA ALA A 1035 19.46 40.27 -3.59
C ALA A 1035 20.14 39.06 -4.27
N GLY A 1036 21.47 39.11 -4.42
CA GLY A 1036 22.23 38.05 -5.09
C GLY A 1036 21.93 37.98 -6.58
N GLN A 1037 21.79 36.77 -7.15
CA GLN A 1037 21.34 36.54 -8.53
C GLN A 1037 19.89 36.05 -8.57
N THR A 1038 19.07 36.49 -7.61
CA THR A 1038 17.65 36.09 -7.51
C THR A 1038 16.90 36.38 -8.82
N THR A 1039 16.13 35.39 -9.29
CA THR A 1039 15.18 35.57 -10.39
C THR A 1039 13.78 35.77 -9.84
N PHE A 1040 13.03 36.73 -10.36
CA PHE A 1040 11.74 37.06 -9.75
C PHE A 1040 10.65 37.55 -10.71
N THR A 1041 9.40 37.32 -10.30
CA THR A 1041 8.19 37.89 -10.91
C THR A 1041 7.25 38.35 -9.81
N LEU A 1042 7.00 39.67 -9.73
CA LEU A 1042 6.12 40.30 -8.75
C LEU A 1042 4.92 40.93 -9.46
N ILE A 1043 3.72 40.42 -9.24
CA ILE A 1043 2.51 40.88 -9.92
C ILE A 1043 1.41 41.21 -8.92
N GLY A 1044 0.88 42.43 -8.93
CA GLY A 1044 -0.32 42.74 -8.14
C GLY A 1044 -0.13 42.71 -6.62
N ASN A 1045 1.11 42.78 -6.11
CA ASN A 1045 1.38 42.76 -4.67
C ASN A 1045 1.26 44.17 -4.07
N LYS A 1046 0.89 44.24 -2.80
CA LYS A 1046 0.73 45.48 -2.04
C LYS A 1046 1.78 45.53 -0.92
N CYS A 1047 2.66 46.54 -0.94
CA CYS A 1047 3.59 46.85 0.13
C CYS A 1047 3.18 48.19 0.77
N ASP A 1048 2.64 48.16 1.99
CA ASP A 1048 2.02 49.34 2.61
C ASP A 1048 2.54 49.57 4.04
N LYS A 1049 2.82 50.83 4.40
CA LYS A 1049 3.21 51.20 5.78
C LYS A 1049 4.43 50.45 6.34
N ASN A 1050 5.34 49.95 5.50
CA ASN A 1050 6.57 49.32 6.00
C ASN A 1050 7.53 50.40 6.54
N LYS A 1051 8.28 50.09 7.60
CA LYS A 1051 9.16 51.06 8.30
C LYS A 1051 10.32 51.53 7.41
N GLY A 1052 10.81 50.63 6.55
CA GLY A 1052 11.83 50.83 5.53
C GLY A 1052 11.18 50.82 4.14
N ASN A 1053 11.78 50.11 3.18
CA ASN A 1053 11.37 50.17 1.78
C ASN A 1053 10.19 49.23 1.46
N GLY A 1054 9.36 49.61 0.49
CA GLY A 1054 8.29 48.74 -0.02
C GLY A 1054 8.86 47.52 -0.75
N ILE A 1055 9.61 47.75 -1.84
CA ILE A 1055 10.32 46.70 -2.57
C ILE A 1055 11.77 47.12 -2.87
N THR A 1056 12.73 46.33 -2.40
CA THR A 1056 14.16 46.50 -2.61
C THR A 1056 14.68 45.43 -3.57
N VAL A 1057 15.37 45.81 -4.65
CA VAL A 1057 16.07 44.91 -5.58
C VAL A 1057 17.53 45.34 -5.69
N GLN A 1058 18.44 44.44 -5.35
CA GLN A 1058 19.88 44.72 -5.32
C GLN A 1058 20.74 43.58 -5.86
N GLY A 1059 22.05 43.80 -5.96
CA GLY A 1059 23.01 42.81 -6.46
C GLY A 1059 22.88 42.60 -7.97
N GLU A 1060 22.78 41.35 -8.41
CA GLU A 1060 22.60 40.93 -9.81
C GLU A 1060 21.18 40.35 -10.05
N ALA A 1061 20.23 40.67 -9.17
CA ALA A 1061 18.87 40.17 -9.26
C ALA A 1061 18.19 40.65 -10.55
N LYS A 1062 17.39 39.76 -11.16
CA LYS A 1062 16.74 40.02 -12.45
C LYS A 1062 15.29 39.56 -12.48
N GLY A 1063 14.39 40.39 -12.99
CA GLY A 1063 12.98 40.04 -12.97
C GLY A 1063 12.02 41.12 -13.41
N ARG A 1064 10.73 40.83 -13.24
CA ARG A 1064 9.61 41.70 -13.59
C ARG A 1064 8.85 42.15 -12.34
N ILE A 1065 8.50 43.43 -12.29
CA ILE A 1065 7.63 44.04 -11.28
C ILE A 1065 6.48 44.72 -12.02
N SER A 1066 5.27 44.17 -11.96
CA SER A 1066 4.12 44.78 -12.64
C SER A 1066 2.86 44.87 -11.79
N GLN A 1067 2.14 45.99 -11.88
CA GLN A 1067 0.88 46.21 -11.17
C GLN A 1067 0.98 46.12 -9.64
N ASN A 1068 2.16 46.38 -9.07
CA ASN A 1068 2.36 46.39 -7.62
C ASN A 1068 2.09 47.79 -7.06
N THR A 1069 1.68 47.85 -5.80
CA THR A 1069 1.41 49.10 -5.07
C THR A 1069 2.36 49.21 -3.88
N CYS A 1070 3.20 50.24 -3.83
CA CYS A 1070 4.13 50.51 -2.74
C CYS A 1070 3.82 51.87 -2.10
N ASN A 1071 2.99 51.89 -1.05
CA ASN A 1071 2.54 53.14 -0.45
C ASN A 1071 2.99 53.31 1.00
N ARG A 1072 3.20 54.56 1.43
CA ARG A 1072 3.46 54.90 2.84
C ARG A 1072 4.68 54.16 3.44
N ASN A 1073 5.68 53.86 2.63
CA ASN A 1073 6.96 53.28 3.05
C ASN A 1073 8.03 54.39 3.12
N GLN A 1074 9.26 54.07 3.53
CA GLN A 1074 10.40 55.00 3.42
C GLN A 1074 10.68 55.34 1.94
N GLN A 1075 10.98 54.32 1.13
CA GLN A 1075 10.98 54.39 -0.33
C GLN A 1075 9.92 53.43 -0.86
N GLY A 1076 9.25 53.77 -1.95
CA GLY A 1076 8.33 52.82 -2.58
C GLY A 1076 9.05 51.65 -3.25
N PHE A 1077 9.96 51.96 -4.20
CA PHE A 1077 10.80 50.97 -4.88
C PHE A 1077 12.27 51.41 -4.84
N ALA A 1078 13.16 50.55 -4.36
CA ALA A 1078 14.60 50.79 -4.30
C ALA A 1078 15.37 49.80 -5.17
N LEU A 1079 16.03 50.30 -6.22
CA LEU A 1079 16.86 49.52 -7.14
C LEU A 1079 18.33 49.91 -6.97
N SER A 1080 19.21 48.94 -6.71
CA SER A 1080 20.65 49.18 -6.55
C SER A 1080 21.50 48.04 -7.11
N GLY A 1081 22.81 48.24 -7.23
CA GLY A 1081 23.74 47.25 -7.81
C GLY A 1081 23.48 46.98 -9.30
N LYS A 1082 24.10 45.91 -9.83
CA LYS A 1082 23.95 45.47 -11.23
C LYS A 1082 22.60 44.78 -11.52
N CYS A 1083 21.52 45.14 -10.84
CA CYS A 1083 20.22 44.52 -11.03
C CYS A 1083 19.64 44.85 -12.43
N ARG A 1084 18.76 43.97 -12.92
CA ARG A 1084 18.07 44.15 -14.22
C ARG A 1084 16.57 43.96 -14.07
N VAL A 1085 15.82 45.05 -14.12
CA VAL A 1085 14.37 45.04 -13.80
C VAL A 1085 13.50 45.53 -14.95
N LEU A 1086 12.38 44.85 -15.20
CA LEU A 1086 11.27 45.37 -16.01
C LEU A 1086 10.13 45.80 -15.08
N MET A 1087 9.95 47.11 -14.91
CA MET A 1087 8.87 47.71 -14.13
C MET A 1087 7.75 48.22 -15.05
N LEU A 1088 6.53 47.74 -14.87
CA LEU A 1088 5.35 48.13 -15.67
C LEU A 1088 4.13 48.42 -14.80
N GLU A 1089 3.49 49.58 -14.96
CA GLU A 1089 2.16 49.85 -14.39
C GLU A 1089 2.10 49.71 -12.85
N ASN A 1090 3.18 50.07 -12.14
CA ASN A 1090 3.19 50.07 -10.67
C ASN A 1090 2.77 51.43 -10.09
N GLN A 1091 2.30 51.41 -8.84
CA GLN A 1091 1.92 52.59 -8.08
C GLN A 1091 2.85 52.77 -6.87
N SER A 1092 3.30 54.00 -6.62
CA SER A 1092 4.21 54.33 -5.52
C SER A 1092 3.84 55.67 -4.87
N ASN A 1093 2.98 55.63 -3.86
CA ASN A 1093 2.34 56.86 -3.35
C ASN A 1093 2.59 57.10 -1.87
N GLU A 1094 2.62 58.37 -1.46
CA GLU A 1094 2.68 58.79 -0.05
C GLU A 1094 3.88 58.21 0.72
N ASN A 1095 4.98 57.88 0.04
CA ASN A 1095 6.20 57.42 0.70
C ASN A 1095 6.95 58.60 1.33
N VAL A 1096 7.66 58.35 2.43
CA VAL A 1096 8.36 59.37 3.22
C VAL A 1096 9.41 60.11 2.37
N GLU A 1097 10.16 59.36 1.55
CA GLU A 1097 11.15 59.90 0.63
C GLU A 1097 10.68 59.74 -0.82
N ASN A 1098 11.25 58.82 -1.61
CA ASN A 1098 11.03 58.76 -3.05
C ASN A 1098 10.03 57.66 -3.44
N GLY A 1099 9.37 57.89 -4.57
CA GLY A 1099 8.51 56.88 -5.20
C GLY A 1099 9.34 55.70 -5.75
N ILE A 1100 10.31 56.00 -6.63
CA ILE A 1100 11.25 55.02 -7.20
C ILE A 1100 12.67 55.60 -7.11
N ILE A 1101 13.62 54.82 -6.60
CA ILE A 1101 15.04 55.19 -6.53
C ILE A 1101 15.91 54.16 -7.26
N CYS A 1102 16.83 54.62 -8.11
CA CYS A 1102 17.78 53.79 -8.85
C CYS A 1102 19.23 54.24 -8.60
N LEU A 1103 20.03 53.32 -8.06
CA LEU A 1103 21.40 53.56 -7.63
C LEU A 1103 22.38 52.57 -8.29
N GLU A 1104 23.68 52.88 -8.23
CA GLU A 1104 24.80 51.94 -8.38
C GLU A 1104 24.71 50.90 -9.52
N LYS A 1105 24.76 51.34 -10.78
CA LYS A 1105 24.74 50.46 -11.97
C LYS A 1105 23.43 49.68 -12.18
N ALA A 1106 22.31 50.07 -11.56
CA ALA A 1106 21.01 49.49 -11.87
C ALA A 1106 20.65 49.67 -13.36
N SER A 1107 19.95 48.69 -13.94
CA SER A 1107 19.58 48.70 -15.36
C SER A 1107 18.18 48.13 -15.60
N GLY A 1108 17.56 48.47 -16.74
CA GLY A 1108 16.24 47.95 -17.09
C GLY A 1108 15.28 48.95 -17.75
N LYS A 1109 13.97 48.63 -17.70
CA LYS A 1109 12.89 49.45 -18.27
C LYS A 1109 11.88 49.81 -17.17
N ILE A 1110 11.52 51.09 -17.07
CA ILE A 1110 10.55 51.61 -16.09
C ILE A 1110 9.43 52.34 -16.84
N LEU A 1111 8.31 51.66 -17.05
CA LEU A 1111 7.25 52.10 -17.98
C LEU A 1111 5.89 52.23 -17.28
N LYS A 1112 5.16 53.33 -17.56
CA LYS A 1112 3.77 53.54 -17.12
C LYS A 1112 3.51 53.47 -15.60
N ASN A 1113 4.48 53.84 -14.77
CA ASN A 1113 4.32 53.83 -13.31
C ASN A 1113 3.77 55.18 -12.81
N THR A 1114 3.02 55.15 -11.71
CA THR A 1114 2.43 56.35 -11.08
C THR A 1114 3.04 56.57 -9.70
N CYS A 1115 3.58 57.76 -9.43
CA CYS A 1115 4.22 58.11 -8.16
C CYS A 1115 3.67 59.44 -7.61
N ASN A 1116 2.70 59.41 -6.69
CA ASN A 1116 2.01 60.61 -6.20
C ASN A 1116 2.20 60.85 -4.71
N GLY A 1117 2.37 62.11 -4.31
CA GLY A 1117 2.37 62.51 -2.89
C GLY A 1117 3.55 62.00 -2.06
N ASN A 1118 4.66 61.62 -2.71
CA ASN A 1118 5.89 61.23 -2.00
C ASN A 1118 6.64 62.48 -1.51
N GLY A 1119 7.32 62.40 -0.35
CA GLY A 1119 8.02 63.55 0.25
C GLY A 1119 9.25 64.04 -0.51
N GLY A 1120 9.88 63.16 -1.30
CA GLY A 1120 11.02 63.41 -2.17
C GLY A 1120 10.65 63.36 -3.66
N PHE A 1121 11.44 62.62 -4.45
CA PHE A 1121 11.26 62.55 -5.91
C PHE A 1121 10.31 61.44 -6.34
N SER A 1122 9.60 61.64 -7.45
CA SER A 1122 8.80 60.57 -8.09
C SER A 1122 9.69 59.47 -8.67
N LEU A 1123 10.84 59.84 -9.25
CA LEU A 1123 11.90 58.95 -9.73
C LEU A 1123 13.26 59.63 -9.51
N PHE A 1124 14.13 59.02 -8.71
CA PHE A 1124 15.51 59.49 -8.44
C PHE A 1124 16.54 58.53 -9.04
N MET A 1125 17.59 59.07 -9.66
CA MET A 1125 18.64 58.27 -10.33
C MET A 1125 20.04 58.80 -10.04
N LYS A 1126 20.90 57.97 -9.42
CA LYS A 1126 22.31 58.31 -9.15
C LYS A 1126 23.25 57.19 -9.60
N LYS A 1127 24.03 57.48 -10.65
CA LYS A 1127 24.95 56.53 -11.32
C LYS A 1127 24.29 55.20 -11.79
N PRO A 1128 23.10 55.19 -12.44
CA PRO A 1128 22.58 53.97 -13.06
C PRO A 1128 23.42 53.55 -14.28
N LEU A 1129 23.37 52.27 -14.67
CA LEU A 1129 24.10 51.78 -15.84
C LEU A 1129 23.34 52.11 -17.13
N LEU A 1130 22.05 51.72 -17.21
CA LEU A 1130 21.18 51.96 -18.36
C LEU A 1130 19.70 51.74 -17.97
N ILE A 1131 18.94 52.83 -17.79
CA ILE A 1131 17.50 52.79 -17.49
C ILE A 1131 16.73 53.48 -18.62
N HIS A 1132 15.81 52.75 -19.25
CA HIS A 1132 14.86 53.32 -20.22
C HIS A 1132 13.52 53.57 -19.53
N HIS A 1133 13.11 54.83 -19.40
CA HIS A 1133 11.86 55.19 -18.75
C HIS A 1133 10.89 55.92 -19.70
N GLN A 1134 9.58 55.59 -19.65
CA GLN A 1134 8.57 56.20 -20.53
C GLN A 1134 7.19 56.21 -19.87
N LYS A 1135 6.40 57.28 -20.09
CA LYS A 1135 5.00 57.43 -19.63
C LYS A 1135 4.81 57.27 -18.11
N ASN A 1136 5.79 57.61 -17.28
CA ASN A 1136 5.62 57.63 -15.81
C ASN A 1136 5.02 58.98 -15.36
N ILE A 1137 4.09 58.97 -14.42
CA ILE A 1137 3.33 60.14 -13.94
C ILE A 1137 3.66 60.38 -12.46
N GLY A 1138 3.97 61.62 -12.05
CA GLY A 1138 4.15 61.96 -10.64
C GLY A 1138 4.32 63.47 -10.38
N LYS A 1139 3.96 63.94 -9.19
CA LYS A 1139 4.20 65.31 -8.71
C LYS A 1139 5.50 65.32 -7.87
N GLY A 1140 6.55 65.95 -8.40
CA GLY A 1140 7.89 66.06 -7.80
C GLY A 1140 8.94 66.32 -8.88
N ALA A 1141 10.11 66.87 -8.52
CA ALA A 1141 11.18 67.09 -9.50
C ALA A 1141 11.64 65.76 -10.12
N LEU A 1142 11.78 65.70 -11.44
CA LEU A 1142 12.51 64.63 -12.12
C LEU A 1142 13.98 65.07 -12.15
N GLU A 1143 14.84 64.48 -11.31
CA GLU A 1143 16.27 64.74 -11.47
C GLU A 1143 16.76 64.06 -12.74
N ARG A 1144 17.17 64.87 -13.73
CA ARG A 1144 17.83 64.39 -14.94
C ARG A 1144 19.32 64.20 -14.62
N PRO A 1145 19.87 62.96 -14.63
CA PRO A 1145 21.30 62.80 -14.61
C PRO A 1145 21.83 63.30 -15.96
N SER A 1146 22.76 64.24 -15.93
CA SER A 1146 23.56 64.65 -17.09
C SER A 1146 24.38 63.45 -17.58
N SER A 1147 23.76 62.55 -18.35
CA SER A 1147 24.42 61.47 -19.08
C SER A 1147 24.96 61.96 -20.44
N LEU A 1148 24.57 63.17 -20.86
CA LEU A 1148 25.03 63.81 -22.09
C LEU A 1148 26.58 63.93 -22.11
N PRO A 1149 27.28 64.41 -21.06
CA PRO A 1149 28.74 64.50 -21.10
C PRO A 1149 29.44 63.13 -21.15
N TYR A 1150 28.87 62.10 -20.51
CA TYR A 1150 29.45 60.75 -20.53
C TYR A 1150 29.30 60.09 -21.91
N TRP A 1151 28.10 60.16 -22.51
CA TRP A 1151 27.86 59.63 -23.85
C TRP A 1151 28.53 60.47 -24.93
N VAL A 1152 28.55 61.81 -24.81
CA VAL A 1152 29.30 62.68 -25.72
C VAL A 1152 30.80 62.37 -25.65
N ASN A 1153 31.41 62.22 -24.47
CA ASN A 1153 32.82 61.84 -24.37
C ASN A 1153 33.10 60.43 -24.91
N LYS A 1154 32.16 59.48 -24.76
CA LYS A 1154 32.32 58.12 -25.30
C LYS A 1154 32.13 58.11 -26.82
N CYS A 1155 31.19 58.87 -27.36
CA CYS A 1155 30.99 59.07 -28.79
C CYS A 1155 32.16 59.83 -29.42
N ILE A 1156 32.71 60.87 -28.78
CA ILE A 1156 33.92 61.57 -29.23
C ILE A 1156 35.11 60.61 -29.30
N LYS A 1157 35.28 59.75 -28.29
CA LYS A 1157 36.36 58.75 -28.23
C LYS A 1157 36.21 57.62 -29.26
N ILE A 1158 34.97 57.28 -29.64
CA ILE A 1158 34.67 56.32 -30.70
C ILE A 1158 34.84 56.98 -32.08
N LEU A 1159 34.38 58.23 -32.26
CA LEU A 1159 34.52 58.99 -33.50
C LEU A 1159 35.98 59.34 -33.81
N SER A 1160 36.81 59.64 -32.79
CA SER A 1160 38.25 59.85 -32.96
C SER A 1160 38.98 58.57 -33.41
N ASN A 1161 38.46 57.40 -33.06
CA ASN A 1161 38.99 56.11 -33.50
C ASN A 1161 38.47 55.69 -34.89
N PHE A 1162 37.32 56.23 -35.33
CA PHE A 1162 36.70 55.92 -36.63
C PHE A 1162 37.36 56.64 -37.82
N ALA A 1163 38.08 57.74 -37.60
CA ALA A 1163 38.78 58.47 -38.66
C ALA A 1163 40.00 57.70 -39.25
N ALA A 1164 40.47 56.64 -38.59
CA ALA A 1164 41.69 55.92 -38.96
C ALA A 1164 41.49 54.71 -39.90
N PHE A 1165 40.26 54.31 -40.23
CA PHE A 1165 40.00 52.95 -40.75
C PHE A 1165 39.14 52.78 -42.02
N ILE A 1166 38.93 53.82 -42.83
CA ILE A 1166 38.16 53.67 -44.09
C ILE A 1166 39.08 53.66 -45.32
N LYS A 1167 39.36 52.47 -45.86
CA LYS A 1167 39.62 52.24 -47.30
C LYS A 1167 38.48 51.42 -47.91
N LYS A 1168 38.01 51.90 -49.07
CA LYS A 1168 36.84 51.47 -49.87
C LYS A 1168 36.83 49.98 -50.24
N LYS A 1169 35.81 49.24 -49.81
CA LYS A 1169 34.74 48.64 -50.62
C LYS A 1169 33.88 47.70 -49.76
N GLU A 1170 32.62 47.57 -50.17
CA GLU A 1170 31.56 46.69 -49.63
C GLU A 1170 30.78 47.21 -48.42
N ILE A 1171 29.92 48.19 -48.74
CA ILE A 1171 28.63 48.40 -48.10
C ILE A 1171 27.65 47.42 -48.77
N MET A 1172 26.89 46.65 -47.99
CA MET A 1172 25.48 46.35 -48.26
C MET A 1172 24.79 45.74 -47.01
N HIS A 1173 23.85 46.54 -46.48
CA HIS A 1173 22.60 46.18 -45.80
C HIS A 1173 22.53 45.84 -44.30
N ASN A 1174 21.62 46.63 -43.70
CA ASN A 1174 20.75 46.42 -42.55
C ASN A 1174 21.24 46.84 -41.16
N GLU A 1175 20.87 48.09 -40.85
CA GLU A 1175 20.40 48.67 -39.59
C GLU A 1175 20.38 47.77 -38.35
N TYR A 1176 21.17 48.15 -37.33
CA TYR A 1176 20.68 48.52 -35.99
C TYR A 1176 21.76 49.24 -35.16
#